data_AF-A0A444U812-F1
#
_entry.id   AF-A0A444U812-F1
#
_cell.length_a   1.000
_cell.length_b   1.000
_cell.length_c   1.000
_cell.angle_alpha   90.00
_cell.angle_beta   90.00
_cell.angle_gamma   90.00
#
_symmetry.space_group_name_H-M   'P 1'
#
loop_
_entity.id
_entity.type
_entity.pdbx_description
1 polymer ?
#
loop_
_entity_poly.entity_id
_entity_poly.type
_entity_poly.pdbx_seq_one_letter_code
_entity_poly.pdbx_strand_id
1 'polypeptide(L)'
;MSSPVSVRCILESEVSQHRSKESCWVLVSGRVYDVTGFLRRHPGGEALILQQAGNDVSREMEGPPHRHSENARRWMEQYYIGDLIKDTAEPQTVRERRKATESEQTKEDQTGASRCSSVNTETDLVNWSKPLLWQVGHLGEKYDEWVHQPVDRPIRLFHSNFIEACSKTSWYMVPAVWLPMVLYLSWYCFTLLAQGDTRLFTTFTSEYTILVHKYSFPFLFLLGMFIWSLVEYLIHRFLFHMRPPASNYYLITLHFLLHGQHHKSPFDGSRLVFPPIPASFVIGGFYILVRVLMPLGLGLSVFVGGLCGYVVYDMIHYYLHYGCPKKGSYLYGLKAYHVKHHFEHQRLASGSWTKVTCKCCFTDTVRPLLVIELNKDVQLETKQWIISKIEAPANKQGAQLLAHPGEDDDGDMILVAAPSCTLLRNAEALGLSKPYRDGTMLAFSYPDRANFKNADNVEELLTLAEQQYISKKELYDLKAGTNESIPGFSKDKGSLYPGEPIFQKLEKSGIVKTMYPLHDKEKLSAFSKQWYSQFNSGVQPLDYIHSYFGGTVAFYFSFLGFYNLSLQLPAVLGAVLYFLPWNSLNGQVLLAIFNVVWSTVFLELWKRRSAELAYGWGTLLLNSTFEEPRPNYWGTMGHNPVMKRWEPYFPSAERKKRIWFVSTPVVCAFLWLTVMGMVAYFYLEWCVKDYYSREPSWLAMPLLYLPSVLHILYVDFMNHVYKTVAHMLTEWENHRVESDFQKHYTLKVLVFRFINCFAVLFYIAFYKQDLELLRKRLVSLLIVSQIINQVTEALVPYLLERFFPSQGTKQREADPHIDKFRAQGCQPEYPGLFAEYIELFVQFGYLSLFSCVYPLTAALLFLNNVTEIRTDALKLCKLFRKPFVAPAANIGIWQTAFEALGFVSVISNCWLILISPQVTGYCQENGVSFRHALLCTIALELPKAIGTLA
;
A
#
# COMPACT_ATOMS: atom_id res chain seq x y z
N MET A 1 53.65 -4.28 -23.19
CA MET A 1 53.44 -5.66 -23.70
C MET A 1 53.55 -6.60 -22.51
N SER A 2 52.43 -6.87 -21.85
CA SER A 2 52.34 -7.78 -20.70
C SER A 2 52.05 -9.20 -21.20
N SER A 3 52.81 -10.17 -20.72
CA SER A 3 52.65 -11.60 -21.02
C SER A 3 51.24 -12.10 -20.67
N PRO A 4 50.63 -12.98 -21.47
CA PRO A 4 49.35 -13.58 -21.12
C PRO A 4 49.54 -14.55 -19.94
N VAL A 5 48.63 -14.52 -18.97
CA VAL A 5 48.53 -15.51 -17.90
C VAL A 5 48.35 -16.89 -18.57
N SER A 6 49.29 -17.81 -18.35
CA SER A 6 49.22 -19.14 -18.96
C SER A 6 48.09 -19.95 -18.32
N VAL A 7 47.10 -20.27 -19.13
CA VAL A 7 45.93 -21.05 -18.70
C VAL A 7 46.35 -22.51 -18.54
N ARG A 8 46.23 -23.04 -17.31
CA ARG A 8 46.46 -24.46 -17.03
C ARG A 8 45.45 -25.30 -17.80
N CYS A 9 45.91 -26.28 -18.58
CA CYS A 9 45.05 -27.23 -19.28
C CYS A 9 44.84 -28.48 -18.42
N ILE A 10 43.59 -28.86 -18.18
CA ILE A 10 43.20 -29.96 -17.27
C ILE A 10 42.43 -31.03 -18.06
N LEU A 11 42.77 -32.30 -17.84
CA LEU A 11 42.12 -33.44 -18.51
C LEU A 11 40.81 -33.83 -17.81
N GLU A 12 39.85 -34.35 -18.57
CA GLU A 12 38.57 -34.82 -18.04
C GLU A 12 38.73 -35.95 -17.01
N SER A 13 39.70 -36.85 -17.27
CA SER A 13 40.11 -37.90 -16.34
C SER A 13 40.74 -37.39 -15.03
N GLU A 14 41.33 -36.19 -15.01
CA GLU A 14 41.85 -35.54 -13.80
C GLU A 14 40.71 -34.94 -12.97
N VAL A 15 39.76 -34.24 -13.61
CA VAL A 15 38.60 -33.64 -12.94
C VAL A 15 37.73 -34.70 -12.23
N SER A 16 37.57 -35.87 -12.83
CA SER A 16 36.79 -36.97 -12.25
C SER A 16 37.38 -37.58 -10.97
N GLN A 17 38.65 -37.29 -10.64
CA GLN A 17 39.31 -37.76 -9.40
C GLN A 17 39.01 -36.86 -8.19
N HIS A 18 38.56 -35.62 -8.42
CA HIS A 18 38.29 -34.64 -7.38
C HIS A 18 36.80 -34.63 -6.99
N ARG A 19 36.35 -35.73 -6.38
CA ARG A 19 34.94 -35.97 -5.97
C ARG A 19 34.72 -36.02 -4.46
N SER A 20 35.71 -35.68 -3.64
CA SER A 20 35.64 -35.79 -2.19
C SER A 20 35.39 -34.43 -1.51
N LYS A 21 35.09 -34.44 -0.21
CA LYS A 21 34.87 -33.22 0.58
C LYS A 21 36.15 -32.42 0.78
N GLU A 22 37.29 -33.09 0.74
CA GLU A 22 38.63 -32.55 0.86
C GLU A 22 39.20 -32.10 -0.50
N SER A 23 38.56 -32.51 -1.61
CA SER A 23 38.92 -32.10 -2.96
C SER A 23 37.74 -32.24 -3.93
N CYS A 24 37.10 -31.13 -4.25
CA CYS A 24 35.89 -31.06 -5.07
C CYS A 24 36.02 -30.06 -6.23
N TRP A 25 36.05 -30.57 -7.46
CA TRP A 25 36.11 -29.76 -8.67
C TRP A 25 34.80 -29.85 -9.46
N VAL A 26 34.44 -28.79 -10.17
CA VAL A 26 33.23 -28.72 -11.03
C VAL A 26 33.55 -28.11 -12.39
N LEU A 27 32.77 -28.49 -13.40
CA LEU A 27 32.91 -28.00 -14.78
C LEU A 27 31.79 -27.01 -15.10
N VAL A 28 32.12 -25.88 -15.72
CA VAL A 28 31.12 -24.96 -16.29
C VAL A 28 31.60 -24.50 -17.66
N SER A 29 30.85 -24.86 -18.71
CA SER A 29 31.06 -24.41 -20.08
C SER A 29 32.49 -24.61 -20.59
N GLY A 30 33.10 -25.76 -20.24
CA GLY A 30 34.47 -26.12 -20.64
C GLY A 30 35.59 -25.56 -19.74
N ARG A 31 35.26 -24.88 -18.63
CA ARG A 31 36.19 -24.38 -17.62
C ARG A 31 36.13 -25.21 -16.33
N VAL A 32 37.27 -25.39 -15.66
CA VAL A 32 37.40 -26.17 -14.41
C VAL A 32 37.57 -25.23 -13.22
N TYR A 33 36.84 -25.50 -12.14
CA TYR A 33 36.85 -24.71 -10.90
C TYR A 33 37.10 -25.58 -9.65
N ASP A 34 38.01 -25.15 -8.77
CA ASP A 34 38.26 -25.79 -7.46
C ASP A 34 37.35 -25.17 -6.38
N VAL A 35 36.19 -25.78 -6.16
CA VAL A 35 35.18 -25.30 -5.20
C VAL A 35 35.33 -25.92 -3.81
N THR A 36 36.44 -26.61 -3.52
CA THR A 36 36.69 -27.29 -2.24
C THR A 36 36.53 -26.36 -1.04
N GLY A 37 37.10 -25.15 -1.10
CA GLY A 37 36.98 -24.14 -0.04
C GLY A 37 35.59 -23.50 0.06
N PHE A 38 34.80 -23.60 -1.00
CA PHE A 38 33.45 -23.02 -1.11
C PHE A 38 32.34 -23.98 -0.64
N LEU A 39 32.59 -25.29 -0.60
CA LEU A 39 31.60 -26.32 -0.20
C LEU A 39 30.84 -25.97 1.09
N ARG A 40 31.54 -25.55 2.14
CA ARG A 40 30.94 -25.20 3.45
C ARG A 40 30.26 -23.83 3.46
N ARG A 41 30.52 -23.01 2.45
CA ARG A 41 30.00 -21.65 2.28
C ARG A 41 28.83 -21.59 1.30
N HIS A 42 28.57 -22.69 0.58
CA HIS A 42 27.48 -22.78 -0.37
C HIS A 42 26.10 -22.63 0.31
N PRO A 43 25.25 -21.67 -0.12
CA PRO A 43 23.95 -21.42 0.49
C PRO A 43 22.97 -22.60 0.48
N GLY A 44 23.01 -23.41 -0.57
CA GLY A 44 22.18 -24.61 -0.71
C GLY A 44 22.67 -25.81 0.12
N GLY A 45 23.80 -25.67 0.81
CA GLY A 45 24.45 -26.73 1.58
C GLY A 45 25.50 -27.50 0.77
N GLU A 46 26.42 -28.15 1.48
CA GLU A 46 27.55 -28.90 0.90
C GLU A 46 27.08 -30.09 0.04
N ALA A 47 25.96 -30.71 0.40
CA ALA A 47 25.45 -31.92 -0.24
C ALA A 47 25.08 -31.71 -1.72
N LEU A 48 24.63 -30.51 -2.11
CA LEU A 48 24.20 -30.23 -3.48
C LEU A 48 25.39 -30.15 -4.46
N ILE A 49 26.49 -29.52 -4.03
CA ILE A 49 27.70 -29.46 -4.84
C ILE A 49 28.39 -30.82 -4.88
N LEU A 50 28.43 -31.53 -3.74
CA LEU A 50 29.05 -32.86 -3.66
C LEU A 50 28.36 -33.88 -4.59
N GLN A 51 27.05 -33.77 -4.80
CA GLN A 51 26.32 -34.61 -5.77
C GLN A 51 26.76 -34.37 -7.22
N GLN A 52 27.31 -33.19 -7.52
CA GLN A 52 27.76 -32.79 -8.85
C GLN A 52 29.28 -32.68 -8.96
N ALA A 53 30.02 -33.16 -7.96
CA ALA A 53 31.48 -33.12 -7.97
C ALA A 53 32.03 -33.95 -9.14
N GLY A 54 32.89 -33.34 -9.94
CA GLY A 54 33.47 -33.93 -11.14
C GLY A 54 32.54 -33.99 -12.36
N ASN A 55 31.39 -33.30 -12.34
CA ASN A 55 30.45 -33.20 -13.46
C ASN A 55 30.33 -31.75 -13.99
N ASP A 56 29.72 -31.60 -15.17
CA ASP A 56 29.35 -30.29 -15.74
C ASP A 56 28.06 -29.76 -15.11
N VAL A 57 28.16 -28.61 -14.45
CA VAL A 57 27.07 -27.93 -13.75
C VAL A 57 26.51 -26.74 -14.52
N SER A 58 26.86 -26.57 -15.81
CA SER A 58 26.37 -25.46 -16.63
C SER A 58 24.84 -25.40 -16.70
N ARG A 59 24.18 -26.56 -16.76
CA ARG A 59 22.72 -26.65 -16.81
C ARG A 59 22.10 -26.28 -15.47
N GLU A 60 22.71 -26.67 -14.37
CA GLU A 60 22.31 -26.36 -12.99
C GLU A 60 22.55 -24.87 -12.65
N MET A 61 23.49 -24.22 -13.33
CA MET A 61 23.70 -22.77 -13.25
C MET A 61 22.58 -21.97 -13.96
N GLU A 62 21.91 -22.57 -14.95
CA GLU A 62 20.86 -21.96 -15.78
C GLU A 62 19.42 -22.45 -15.46
N GLY A 63 19.26 -23.61 -14.80
CA GLY A 63 18.01 -24.35 -14.63
C GLY A 63 17.63 -24.72 -13.18
N PRO A 64 16.55 -25.51 -12.96
CA PRO A 64 15.99 -25.74 -11.63
C PRO A 64 16.97 -26.46 -10.68
N PRO A 65 16.93 -26.17 -9.35
CA PRO A 65 15.83 -25.51 -8.63
C PRO A 65 15.82 -23.98 -8.64
N HIS A 66 16.90 -23.31 -9.06
CA HIS A 66 16.94 -21.84 -9.21
C HIS A 66 18.08 -21.40 -10.15
N ARG A 67 17.85 -20.31 -10.90
CA ARG A 67 18.86 -19.69 -11.76
C ARG A 67 19.85 -18.88 -10.92
N HIS A 68 21.15 -19.04 -11.16
CA HIS A 68 22.19 -18.29 -10.46
C HIS A 68 22.36 -16.87 -11.02
N SER A 69 22.62 -15.89 -10.14
CA SER A 69 22.78 -14.47 -10.50
C SER A 69 24.11 -14.19 -11.21
N GLU A 70 24.21 -13.06 -11.93
CA GLU A 70 25.47 -12.62 -12.53
C GLU A 70 26.60 -12.41 -11.51
N ASN A 71 26.27 -12.00 -10.28
CA ASN A 71 27.24 -11.88 -9.20
C ASN A 71 27.75 -13.26 -8.74
N ALA A 72 26.88 -14.27 -8.68
CA ALA A 72 27.30 -15.63 -8.39
C ALA A 72 28.27 -16.18 -9.46
N ARG A 73 28.01 -15.87 -10.74
CA ARG A 73 28.92 -16.21 -11.85
C ARG A 73 30.28 -15.51 -11.72
N ARG A 74 30.28 -14.19 -11.47
CA ARG A 74 31.52 -13.41 -11.25
C ARG A 74 32.31 -13.90 -10.04
N TRP A 75 31.63 -14.38 -8.99
CA TRP A 75 32.31 -14.94 -7.83
C TRP A 75 32.94 -16.30 -8.14
N MET A 76 32.26 -17.14 -8.91
CA MET A 76 32.80 -18.44 -9.34
C MET A 76 34.16 -18.32 -10.04
N GLU A 77 34.37 -17.23 -10.80
CA GLU A 77 35.66 -16.93 -11.44
C GLU A 77 36.84 -16.84 -10.45
N GLN A 78 36.61 -16.58 -9.15
CA GLN A 78 37.67 -16.59 -8.13
C GLN A 78 38.22 -18.00 -7.85
N TYR A 79 37.48 -19.04 -8.20
CA TYR A 79 37.84 -20.45 -8.01
C TYR A 79 38.30 -21.11 -9.33
N TYR A 80 38.50 -20.34 -10.40
CA TYR A 80 38.94 -20.85 -11.70
C TYR A 80 40.38 -21.38 -11.62
N ILE A 81 40.60 -22.59 -12.16
CA ILE A 81 41.91 -23.24 -12.16
C ILE A 81 42.45 -23.59 -13.55
N GLY A 82 41.63 -23.55 -14.61
CA GLY A 82 42.06 -23.91 -15.96
C GLY A 82 40.94 -24.33 -16.92
N ASP A 83 41.30 -24.61 -18.16
CA ASP A 83 40.38 -25.05 -19.23
C ASP A 83 40.43 -26.57 -19.44
N LEU A 84 39.27 -27.16 -19.76
CA LEU A 84 39.11 -28.59 -19.99
C LEU A 84 39.59 -29.01 -21.39
N ILE A 85 40.40 -30.07 -21.46
CA ILE A 85 40.72 -30.78 -22.71
C ILE A 85 40.04 -32.14 -22.70
N LYS A 86 39.28 -32.44 -23.76
CA LYS A 86 38.64 -33.74 -23.98
C LYS A 86 39.69 -34.82 -24.31
N ASP A 87 39.53 -36.01 -23.74
CA ASP A 87 40.47 -37.14 -23.89
C ASP A 87 40.64 -37.66 -25.35
N THR A 88 39.85 -37.16 -26.31
CA THR A 88 39.93 -37.50 -27.74
C THR A 88 40.90 -36.66 -28.57
N ALA A 89 41.63 -35.71 -27.96
CA ALA A 89 42.60 -34.87 -28.66
C ALA A 89 43.89 -35.66 -29.04
N GLU A 90 44.44 -35.41 -30.23
CA GLU A 90 45.62 -36.10 -30.74
C GLU A 90 46.82 -36.06 -29.76
N PRO A 91 47.54 -37.18 -29.53
CA PRO A 91 48.58 -37.27 -28.50
C PRO A 91 49.73 -36.26 -28.63
N GLN A 92 49.96 -35.73 -29.84
CA GLN A 92 50.99 -34.73 -30.10
C GLN A 92 50.58 -33.34 -29.55
N THR A 93 49.31 -32.94 -29.71
CA THR A 93 48.80 -31.64 -29.20
C THR A 93 48.78 -31.55 -27.67
N VAL A 94 48.52 -32.67 -26.99
CA VAL A 94 48.53 -32.77 -25.51
C VAL A 94 49.95 -32.71 -24.96
N ARG A 95 50.92 -33.31 -25.65
CA ARG A 95 52.34 -33.37 -25.24
C ARG A 95 53.09 -32.07 -25.47
N GLU A 96 52.80 -31.36 -26.55
CA GLU A 96 53.38 -30.03 -26.82
C GLU A 96 52.86 -28.96 -25.86
N ARG A 97 51.55 -29.00 -25.51
CA ARG A 97 50.96 -28.08 -24.53
C ARG A 97 51.39 -28.37 -23.10
N ARG A 98 51.50 -29.64 -22.67
CA ARG A 98 52.06 -30.01 -21.34
C ARG A 98 53.49 -29.50 -21.13
N LYS A 99 54.35 -29.57 -22.16
CA LYS A 99 55.72 -29.04 -22.10
C LYS A 99 55.78 -27.52 -21.94
N ALA A 100 54.83 -26.79 -22.53
CA ALA A 100 54.74 -25.34 -22.33
C ALA A 100 54.35 -25.01 -20.87
N THR A 101 53.40 -25.74 -20.29
CA THR A 101 52.92 -25.54 -18.91
C THR A 101 53.95 -25.95 -17.84
N GLU A 102 54.68 -27.06 -18.05
CA GLU A 102 55.72 -27.52 -17.10
C GLU A 102 56.94 -26.59 -17.04
N SER A 103 57.25 -25.87 -18.13
CA SER A 103 58.37 -24.93 -18.18
C SER A 103 58.14 -23.61 -17.42
N GLU A 104 56.88 -23.29 -17.10
CA GLU A 104 56.51 -22.09 -16.35
C GLU A 104 56.21 -22.38 -14.86
N GLN A 105 55.73 -23.59 -14.53
CA GLN A 105 55.45 -24.02 -13.14
C GLN A 105 56.69 -24.00 -12.22
N THR A 106 57.90 -24.12 -12.76
CA THR A 106 59.13 -24.14 -11.95
C THR A 106 59.47 -22.77 -11.32
N LYS A 107 58.72 -21.70 -11.62
CA LYS A 107 58.94 -20.35 -11.06
C LYS A 107 57.94 -19.90 -9.97
N GLU A 108 56.77 -20.54 -9.83
CA GLU A 108 55.75 -20.10 -8.86
C GLU A 108 55.76 -20.87 -7.53
N ASP A 109 56.42 -22.02 -7.45
CA ASP A 109 56.36 -22.92 -6.27
C ASP A 109 57.18 -22.47 -5.03
N GLN A 110 57.74 -21.25 -5.01
CA GLN A 110 58.55 -20.76 -3.88
C GLN A 110 57.86 -19.72 -2.97
N THR A 111 56.60 -19.37 -3.21
CA THR A 111 55.86 -18.52 -2.26
C THR A 111 54.56 -19.17 -1.87
N GLY A 112 54.54 -19.78 -0.68
CA GLY A 112 53.30 -20.20 -0.01
C GLY A 112 52.44 -18.98 0.33
N ALA A 113 51.68 -18.49 -0.65
CA ALA A 113 50.80 -17.35 -0.52
C ALA A 113 49.35 -17.76 -0.83
N SER A 114 48.45 -17.32 0.05
CA SER A 114 47.01 -17.49 0.03
C SER A 114 46.38 -17.45 -1.38
N ARG A 115 45.55 -18.46 -1.69
CA ARG A 115 44.71 -18.62 -2.88
C ARG A 115 43.69 -17.46 -3.02
N CYS A 116 44.16 -16.28 -3.42
CA CYS A 116 43.33 -15.15 -3.83
C CYS A 116 43.74 -14.76 -5.26
N SER A 117 42.77 -14.42 -6.12
CA SER A 117 43.02 -13.92 -7.48
C SER A 117 44.07 -12.81 -7.48
N SER A 118 45.00 -12.82 -8.43
CA SER A 118 46.04 -11.81 -8.57
C SER A 118 45.43 -10.40 -8.66
N VAL A 119 45.90 -9.48 -7.81
CA VAL A 119 45.39 -8.10 -7.76
C VAL A 119 45.87 -7.38 -9.02
N ASN A 120 44.94 -6.93 -9.87
CA ASN A 120 45.27 -6.19 -11.08
C ASN A 120 45.03 -4.68 -10.85
N THR A 121 46.12 -3.93 -10.66
CA THR A 121 46.09 -2.52 -10.26
C THR A 121 45.50 -1.56 -11.30
N GLU A 122 45.30 -2.00 -12.54
CA GLU A 122 44.74 -1.18 -13.63
C GLU A 122 43.22 -1.32 -13.78
N THR A 123 42.62 -2.41 -13.30
CA THR A 123 41.18 -2.69 -13.46
C THR A 123 40.38 -2.53 -12.15
N ASP A 124 41.04 -2.65 -11.00
CA ASP A 124 40.38 -2.54 -9.70
C ASP A 124 40.12 -1.08 -9.30
N LEU A 125 38.86 -0.78 -8.96
CA LEU A 125 38.43 0.57 -8.53
C LEU A 125 39.07 1.06 -7.21
N VAL A 126 39.66 0.15 -6.42
CA VAL A 126 40.27 0.45 -5.12
C VAL A 126 41.57 -0.31 -4.98
N ASN A 127 42.57 0.30 -4.32
CA ASN A 127 43.83 -0.36 -4.06
C ASN A 127 43.74 -1.25 -2.81
N TRP A 128 43.68 -2.56 -3.05
CA TRP A 128 43.58 -3.59 -2.00
C TRP A 128 44.81 -3.73 -1.11
N SER A 129 45.98 -3.20 -1.51
CA SER A 129 47.19 -3.22 -0.67
C SER A 129 47.19 -2.13 0.41
N LYS A 130 46.26 -1.16 0.34
CA LYS A 130 46.11 -0.05 1.28
C LYS A 130 44.80 -0.17 2.08
N PRO A 131 44.68 0.46 3.26
CA PRO A 131 43.44 0.44 4.05
C PRO A 131 42.25 1.04 3.30
N LEU A 132 41.11 0.37 3.29
CA LEU A 132 39.99 0.67 2.39
C LEU A 132 39.09 1.82 2.86
N LEU A 133 38.99 2.07 4.16
CA LEU A 133 37.94 2.95 4.74
C LEU A 133 37.93 4.38 4.17
N TRP A 134 39.11 4.95 3.93
CA TRP A 134 39.24 6.31 3.39
C TRP A 134 39.30 6.35 1.85
N GLN A 135 39.48 5.19 1.21
CA GLN A 135 39.46 5.08 -0.26
C GLN A 135 38.02 5.04 -0.79
N VAL A 136 37.12 4.31 -0.11
CA VAL A 136 35.75 4.06 -0.60
C VAL A 136 34.90 5.33 -0.78
N GLY A 137 35.13 6.38 0.01
CA GLY A 137 34.38 7.62 -0.14
C GLY A 137 34.63 8.33 -1.48
N HIS A 138 35.73 8.03 -2.17
CA HIS A 138 36.06 8.59 -3.49
C HIS A 138 35.39 7.84 -4.66
N LEU A 139 34.70 6.72 -4.40
CA LEU A 139 34.06 5.92 -5.45
C LEU A 139 32.82 6.60 -6.07
N GLY A 140 32.18 7.52 -5.35
CA GLY A 140 31.01 8.28 -5.83
C GLY A 140 29.91 7.36 -6.37
N GLU A 141 29.52 7.55 -7.63
CA GLU A 141 28.46 6.78 -8.29
C GLU A 141 28.78 5.29 -8.43
N LYS A 142 30.06 4.91 -8.46
CA LYS A 142 30.50 3.51 -8.61
C LYS A 142 30.44 2.73 -7.29
N TYR A 143 30.21 3.39 -6.16
CA TYR A 143 30.20 2.77 -4.84
C TYR A 143 29.11 1.70 -4.69
N ASP A 144 27.88 2.02 -5.11
CA ASP A 144 26.71 1.15 -4.93
C ASP A 144 26.87 -0.17 -5.70
N GLU A 145 27.38 -0.13 -6.93
CA GLU A 145 27.67 -1.35 -7.68
C GLU A 145 28.86 -2.11 -7.08
N TRP A 146 29.92 -1.40 -6.68
CA TRP A 146 31.14 -2.02 -6.17
C TRP A 146 30.94 -2.72 -4.80
N VAL A 147 30.13 -2.16 -3.91
CA VAL A 147 29.91 -2.71 -2.56
C VAL A 147 29.09 -3.99 -2.57
N HIS A 148 28.16 -4.13 -3.51
CA HIS A 148 27.31 -5.32 -3.71
C HIS A 148 27.97 -6.39 -4.60
N GLN A 149 29.25 -6.24 -4.91
CA GLN A 149 30.07 -7.25 -5.59
C GLN A 149 30.94 -7.99 -4.55
N PRO A 150 30.48 -9.13 -4.03
CA PRO A 150 31.15 -9.85 -2.95
C PRO A 150 32.51 -10.41 -3.37
N VAL A 151 33.46 -10.41 -2.43
CA VAL A 151 34.82 -10.95 -2.62
C VAL A 151 35.20 -11.87 -1.46
N ASP A 152 35.90 -12.96 -1.76
CA ASP A 152 36.41 -13.90 -0.75
C ASP A 152 37.85 -13.53 -0.34
N ARG A 153 38.01 -12.38 0.33
CA ARG A 153 39.32 -11.92 0.83
C ARG A 153 39.21 -11.12 2.13
N PRO A 154 40.21 -11.21 3.02
CA PRO A 154 40.25 -10.40 4.23
C PRO A 154 40.46 -8.91 3.88
N ILE A 155 39.68 -8.04 4.51
CA ILE A 155 39.74 -6.58 4.30
C ILE A 155 40.45 -5.88 5.46
N ARG A 156 41.24 -4.85 5.14
CA ARG A 156 41.88 -3.95 6.11
C ARG A 156 41.23 -2.59 6.04
N LEU A 157 40.73 -2.07 7.17
CA LEU A 157 40.04 -0.78 7.22
C LEU A 157 40.97 0.37 7.64
N PHE A 158 41.84 0.13 8.63
CA PHE A 158 42.66 1.18 9.24
C PHE A 158 44.16 0.97 9.02
N HIS A 159 44.91 2.08 9.05
CA HIS A 159 46.36 2.05 9.01
C HIS A 159 46.93 1.48 10.32
N SER A 160 46.42 1.93 11.47
CA SER A 160 46.86 1.48 12.79
C SER A 160 46.40 0.06 13.13
N ASN A 161 47.33 -0.79 13.55
CA ASN A 161 47.03 -2.15 14.00
C ASN A 161 46.11 -2.18 15.24
N PHE A 162 46.20 -1.17 16.11
CA PHE A 162 45.36 -1.08 17.31
C PHE A 162 43.90 -0.80 16.94
N ILE A 163 43.65 0.21 16.09
CA ILE A 163 42.29 0.56 15.65
C ILE A 163 41.70 -0.56 14.79
N GLU A 164 42.52 -1.19 13.95
CA GLU A 164 42.14 -2.37 13.18
C GLU A 164 41.69 -3.52 14.10
N ALA A 165 42.41 -3.77 15.19
CA ALA A 165 42.03 -4.78 16.19
C ALA A 165 40.70 -4.44 16.88
N CYS A 166 40.44 -3.18 17.23
CA CYS A 166 39.14 -2.75 17.80
C CYS A 166 37.95 -2.95 16.84
N SER A 167 38.20 -3.07 15.54
CA SER A 167 37.18 -3.28 14.53
C SER A 167 36.93 -4.77 14.20
N LYS A 168 37.71 -5.68 14.78
CA LYS A 168 37.56 -7.12 14.64
C LYS A 168 37.09 -7.71 15.96
N THR A 169 36.11 -8.60 15.92
CA THR A 169 35.63 -9.28 17.11
C THR A 169 35.24 -10.73 16.79
N SER A 170 35.64 -11.64 17.67
CA SER A 170 35.17 -13.03 17.61
C SER A 170 33.75 -13.12 18.14
N TRP A 171 32.93 -13.99 17.56
CA TRP A 171 31.51 -14.13 17.92
C TRP A 171 31.25 -14.31 19.42
N TYR A 172 32.12 -15.02 20.15
CA TYR A 172 31.95 -15.28 21.59
C TYR A 172 32.19 -14.06 22.49
N MET A 173 32.85 -13.01 21.99
CA MET A 173 33.12 -11.80 22.77
C MET A 173 31.85 -11.00 23.05
N VAL A 174 30.86 -11.04 22.13
CA VAL A 174 29.57 -10.35 22.28
C VAL A 174 28.78 -10.92 23.48
N PRO A 175 28.48 -12.23 23.56
CA PRO A 175 27.79 -12.78 24.72
C PRO A 175 28.64 -12.68 26.01
N ALA A 176 29.97 -12.80 25.94
CA ALA A 176 30.84 -12.71 27.11
C ALA A 176 30.79 -11.32 27.79
N VAL A 177 30.64 -10.24 27.02
CA VAL A 177 30.54 -8.87 27.56
C VAL A 177 29.11 -8.54 27.99
N TRP A 178 28.11 -8.84 27.14
CA TRP A 178 26.76 -8.31 27.34
C TRP A 178 25.86 -9.19 28.20
N LEU A 179 26.02 -10.52 28.21
CA LEU A 179 25.15 -11.39 29.03
C LEU A 179 25.32 -11.16 30.54
N PRO A 180 26.54 -11.00 31.10
CA PRO A 180 26.68 -10.65 32.51
C PRO A 180 25.96 -9.35 32.88
N MET A 181 25.99 -8.35 31.98
CA MET A 181 25.30 -7.08 32.17
C MET A 181 23.77 -7.25 32.12
N VAL A 182 23.24 -8.04 31.18
CA VAL A 182 21.81 -8.36 31.10
C VAL A 182 21.34 -9.07 32.37
N LEU A 183 22.10 -10.04 32.89
CA LEU A 183 21.76 -10.77 34.11
C LEU A 183 21.76 -9.84 35.35
N TYR A 184 22.80 -9.03 35.51
CA TYR A 184 22.90 -8.08 36.63
C TYR A 184 21.77 -7.04 36.59
N LEU A 185 21.52 -6.42 35.43
CA LEU A 185 20.47 -5.42 35.30
C LEU A 185 19.07 -6.01 35.41
N SER A 186 18.86 -7.26 34.97
CA SER A 186 17.58 -7.97 35.17
C SER A 186 17.28 -8.17 36.65
N TRP A 187 18.28 -8.59 37.43
CA TRP A 187 18.17 -8.71 38.88
C TRP A 187 17.90 -7.33 39.53
N TYR A 188 18.62 -6.29 39.12
CA TYR A 188 18.43 -4.92 39.62
C TYR A 188 17.03 -4.36 39.31
N CYS A 189 16.50 -4.58 38.10
CA CYS A 189 15.15 -4.14 37.75
C CYS A 189 14.08 -4.88 38.55
N PHE A 190 14.27 -6.18 38.78
CA PHE A 190 13.34 -6.97 39.58
C PHE A 190 13.31 -6.50 41.04
N THR A 191 14.45 -6.18 41.64
CA THR A 191 14.51 -5.64 43.02
C THR A 191 13.96 -4.23 43.11
N LEU A 192 14.18 -3.38 42.10
CA LEU A 192 13.63 -2.03 42.02
C LEU A 192 12.09 -2.03 41.90
N LEU A 193 11.51 -2.89 41.04
CA LEU A 193 10.06 -3.04 40.93
C LEU A 193 9.42 -3.67 42.18
N ALA A 194 10.19 -4.45 42.95
CA ALA A 194 9.72 -5.00 44.22
C ALA A 194 9.57 -3.96 45.33
N GLN A 195 10.18 -2.77 45.19
CA GLN A 195 10.05 -1.66 46.14
C GLN A 195 8.68 -0.94 46.06
N GLY A 196 7.92 -1.10 44.96
CA GLY A 196 6.52 -0.65 44.85
C GLY A 196 6.31 0.83 44.50
N ASP A 197 7.37 1.61 44.28
CA ASP A 197 7.27 3.06 44.06
C ASP A 197 6.96 3.48 42.61
N THR A 198 6.95 2.53 41.67
CA THR A 198 6.79 2.83 40.23
C THR A 198 5.32 2.90 39.80
N ARG A 199 4.87 4.11 39.41
CA ARG A 199 3.51 4.40 38.93
C ARG A 199 3.50 4.85 37.45
N LEU A 200 2.57 4.33 36.66
CA LEU A 200 2.30 4.73 35.27
C LEU A 200 1.40 5.99 35.20
N PHE A 201 1.57 6.79 34.14
CA PHE A 201 0.73 7.96 33.77
C PHE A 201 0.73 9.18 34.71
N THR A 202 1.66 9.26 35.66
CA THR A 202 1.79 10.42 36.56
C THR A 202 1.98 11.75 35.83
N THR A 203 2.44 11.74 34.57
CA THR A 203 2.68 12.92 33.74
C THR A 203 1.45 13.41 32.97
N PHE A 204 0.42 12.59 32.75
CA PHE A 204 -0.70 12.92 31.85
C PHE A 204 -2.06 12.99 32.55
N THR A 205 -2.30 12.21 33.60
CA THR A 205 -3.60 12.19 34.33
C THR A 205 -3.39 11.84 35.81
N SER A 206 -3.97 12.63 36.72
CA SER A 206 -3.84 12.41 38.17
C SER A 206 -4.78 11.32 38.75
N GLU A 207 -5.82 10.93 38.02
CA GLU A 207 -6.86 10.00 38.54
C GLU A 207 -6.64 8.52 38.19
N TYR A 208 -5.73 8.20 37.25
CA TYR A 208 -5.51 6.83 36.76
C TYR A 208 -4.04 6.39 36.88
N THR A 209 -3.46 6.51 38.07
CA THR A 209 -2.10 6.00 38.31
C THR A 209 -2.12 4.48 38.50
N ILE A 210 -1.58 3.74 37.55
CA ILE A 210 -1.49 2.26 37.63
C ILE A 210 -0.16 1.89 38.31
N LEU A 211 -0.23 1.14 39.41
CA LEU A 211 0.94 0.61 40.10
C LEU A 211 1.55 -0.55 39.30
N VAL A 212 2.84 -0.47 38.98
CA VAL A 212 3.54 -1.55 38.28
C VAL A 212 4.11 -2.53 39.31
N HIS A 213 3.60 -3.75 39.32
CA HIS A 213 4.03 -4.78 40.25
C HIS A 213 5.27 -5.54 39.73
N LYS A 214 6.09 -6.14 40.62
CA LYS A 214 7.28 -6.94 40.25
C LYS A 214 7.02 -8.06 39.24
N TYR A 215 5.79 -8.60 39.20
CA TYR A 215 5.40 -9.65 38.25
C TYR A 215 5.21 -9.14 36.81
N SER A 216 5.22 -7.83 36.61
CA SER A 216 5.20 -7.23 35.27
C SER A 216 6.57 -7.28 34.59
N PHE A 217 7.66 -7.57 35.32
CA PHE A 217 9.03 -7.57 34.77
C PHE A 217 9.21 -8.51 33.55
N PRO A 218 8.78 -9.79 33.56
CA PRO A 218 8.93 -10.66 32.40
C PRO A 218 8.22 -10.12 31.15
N PHE A 219 7.04 -9.51 31.32
CA PHE A 219 6.30 -8.90 30.22
C PHE A 219 7.03 -7.67 29.66
N LEU A 220 7.58 -6.81 30.52
CA LEU A 220 8.36 -5.64 30.13
C LEU A 220 9.68 -6.04 29.44
N PHE A 221 10.30 -7.12 29.90
CA PHE A 221 11.51 -7.68 29.29
C PHE A 221 11.22 -8.22 27.88
N LEU A 222 10.13 -8.99 27.71
CA LEU A 222 9.68 -9.47 26.39
C LEU A 222 9.30 -8.31 25.47
N LEU A 223 8.63 -7.28 26.00
CA LEU A 223 8.31 -6.05 25.26
C LEU A 223 9.59 -5.36 24.79
N GLY A 224 10.62 -5.29 25.64
CA GLY A 224 11.94 -4.77 25.28
C GLY A 224 12.58 -5.55 24.14
N MET A 225 12.56 -6.88 24.18
CA MET A 225 13.05 -7.71 23.07
C MET A 225 12.29 -7.45 21.77
N PHE A 226 10.95 -7.32 21.84
CA PHE A 226 10.12 -7.01 20.68
C PHE A 226 10.43 -5.62 20.09
N ILE A 227 10.57 -4.60 20.95
CA ILE A 227 10.95 -3.25 20.54
C ILE A 227 12.32 -3.27 19.86
N TRP A 228 13.29 -4.02 20.38
CA TRP A 228 14.58 -4.15 19.72
C TRP A 228 14.46 -4.76 18.33
N SER A 229 13.68 -5.84 18.16
CA SER A 229 13.45 -6.42 16.83
C SER A 229 12.86 -5.41 15.84
N LEU A 230 11.99 -4.50 16.30
CA LEU A 230 11.48 -3.40 15.48
C LEU A 230 12.60 -2.38 15.16
N VAL A 231 13.39 -1.97 16.14
CA VAL A 231 14.49 -1.01 15.99
C VAL A 231 15.59 -1.55 15.07
N GLU A 232 16.02 -2.78 15.29
CA GLU A 232 16.96 -3.51 14.42
C GLU A 232 16.48 -3.46 12.98
N TYR A 233 15.21 -3.78 12.75
CA TYR A 233 14.67 -3.79 11.40
C TYR A 233 14.65 -2.40 10.74
N LEU A 234 14.32 -1.35 11.50
CA LEU A 234 14.37 0.02 11.02
C LEU A 234 15.81 0.43 10.69
N ILE A 235 16.77 0.11 11.57
CA ILE A 235 18.19 0.41 11.36
C ILE A 235 18.71 -0.35 10.14
N HIS A 236 18.45 -1.65 10.06
CA HIS A 236 18.92 -2.49 8.97
C HIS A 236 18.36 -1.98 7.63
N ARG A 237 17.04 -1.73 7.53
CA ARG A 237 16.48 -1.27 6.24
C ARG A 237 16.82 0.17 5.87
N PHE A 238 16.82 1.11 6.81
CA PHE A 238 16.92 2.53 6.48
C PHE A 238 18.33 3.08 6.65
N LEU A 239 19.10 2.60 7.64
CA LEU A 239 20.45 3.05 7.90
C LEU A 239 21.48 2.16 7.18
N PHE A 240 21.40 0.84 7.36
CA PHE A 240 22.36 -0.10 6.75
C PHE A 240 22.14 -0.29 5.24
N HIS A 241 20.91 -0.10 4.74
CA HIS A 241 20.57 -0.14 3.30
C HIS A 241 20.27 1.23 2.69
N MET A 242 20.69 2.29 3.36
CA MET A 242 20.65 3.62 2.77
C MET A 242 21.48 3.63 1.48
N ARG A 243 20.98 4.28 0.42
CA ARG A 243 21.81 4.64 -0.73
C ARG A 243 22.46 5.98 -0.47
N PRO A 244 23.75 6.05 -0.09
CA PRO A 244 24.40 7.32 0.15
C PRO A 244 24.43 8.12 -1.18
N PRO A 245 24.16 9.43 -1.16
CA PRO A 245 24.25 10.25 -2.35
C PRO A 245 25.70 10.28 -2.83
N ALA A 246 25.90 10.09 -4.13
CA ALA A 246 27.23 9.97 -4.74
C ALA A 246 28.15 11.19 -4.49
N SER A 247 27.57 12.35 -4.15
CA SER A 247 28.29 13.58 -3.83
C SER A 247 28.86 13.64 -2.41
N ASN A 248 28.44 12.75 -1.49
CA ASN A 248 28.79 12.85 -0.07
C ASN A 248 29.79 11.77 0.37
N TYR A 249 31.06 12.15 0.38
CA TYR A 249 32.19 11.32 0.82
C TYR A 249 31.96 10.66 2.19
N TYR A 250 31.58 11.45 3.21
CA TYR A 250 31.49 10.96 4.58
C TYR A 250 30.36 9.96 4.77
N LEU A 251 29.24 10.13 4.06
CA LEU A 251 28.12 9.22 4.18
C LEU A 251 28.40 7.87 3.52
N ILE A 252 29.15 7.87 2.40
CA ILE A 252 29.65 6.65 1.75
C ILE A 252 30.59 5.90 2.70
N THR A 253 31.55 6.61 3.31
CA THR A 253 32.49 6.02 4.29
C THR A 253 31.76 5.46 5.52
N LEU A 254 30.76 6.17 6.04
CA LEU A 254 29.96 5.72 7.18
C LEU A 254 29.14 4.47 6.83
N HIS A 255 28.46 4.46 5.68
CA HIS A 255 27.73 3.29 5.20
C HIS A 255 28.65 2.08 5.03
N PHE A 256 29.85 2.26 4.46
CA PHE A 256 30.83 1.19 4.33
C PHE A 256 31.27 0.63 5.70
N LEU A 257 31.50 1.50 6.69
CA LEU A 257 31.87 1.11 8.05
C LEU A 257 30.76 0.35 8.77
N LEU A 258 29.50 0.75 8.59
CA LEU A 258 28.37 0.13 9.30
C LEU A 258 27.94 -1.20 8.67
N HIS A 259 27.80 -1.26 7.34
CA HIS A 259 27.24 -2.44 6.66
C HIS A 259 27.87 -2.74 5.29
N GLY A 260 28.43 -1.76 4.58
CA GLY A 260 29.01 -2.02 3.25
C GLY A 260 30.21 -2.99 3.26
N GLN A 261 31.02 -2.99 4.33
CA GLN A 261 32.08 -3.99 4.51
C GLN A 261 31.53 -5.42 4.59
N HIS A 262 30.31 -5.58 5.10
CA HIS A 262 29.63 -6.85 5.24
C HIS A 262 29.19 -7.40 3.88
N HIS A 263 28.59 -6.58 3.03
CA HIS A 263 28.27 -6.96 1.64
C HIS A 263 29.51 -7.27 0.81
N LYS A 264 30.59 -6.53 1.05
CA LYS A 264 31.81 -6.69 0.27
C LYS A 264 32.57 -7.97 0.63
N SER A 265 32.69 -8.28 1.92
CA SER A 265 33.33 -9.52 2.40
C SER A 265 32.40 -10.25 3.39
N PRO A 266 31.34 -10.92 2.87
CA PRO A 266 30.30 -11.52 3.71
C PRO A 266 30.79 -12.73 4.52
N PHE A 267 31.96 -13.28 4.20
CA PHE A 267 32.55 -14.42 4.91
C PHE A 267 33.78 -14.06 5.74
N ASP A 268 34.01 -12.78 6.04
CA ASP A 268 34.99 -12.36 7.05
C ASP A 268 34.41 -12.52 8.46
N GLY A 269 34.62 -13.68 9.07
CA GLY A 269 34.06 -14.04 10.37
C GLY A 269 34.49 -13.14 11.54
N SER A 270 35.53 -12.33 11.37
CA SER A 270 35.97 -11.36 12.39
C SER A 270 35.19 -10.04 12.36
N ARG A 271 34.37 -9.80 11.34
CA ARG A 271 33.61 -8.55 11.10
C ARG A 271 32.13 -8.78 10.84
N LEU A 272 31.63 -9.98 11.14
CA LEU A 272 30.21 -10.35 11.00
C LEU A 272 29.33 -9.88 12.15
N VAL A 273 29.92 -9.68 13.32
CA VAL A 273 29.27 -9.30 14.57
C VAL A 273 29.74 -7.92 14.98
N PHE A 274 28.86 -7.14 15.63
CA PHE A 274 29.17 -5.75 15.93
C PHE A 274 30.12 -5.65 17.15
N PRO A 275 31.31 -5.04 17.02
CA PRO A 275 32.29 -5.02 18.11
C PRO A 275 31.77 -4.29 19.37
N PRO A 276 32.02 -4.78 20.60
CA PRO A 276 31.45 -4.21 21.82
C PRO A 276 31.74 -2.72 22.05
N ILE A 277 32.91 -2.23 21.65
CA ILE A 277 33.31 -0.82 21.85
C ILE A 277 32.44 0.13 21.01
N PRO A 278 32.37 -0.01 19.66
CA PRO A 278 31.38 0.69 18.83
C PRO A 278 29.92 0.48 19.28
N ALA A 279 29.56 -0.76 19.66
CA ALA A 279 28.21 -1.08 20.12
C ALA A 279 27.79 -0.27 21.36
N SER A 280 28.73 -0.02 22.27
CA SER A 280 28.48 0.74 23.51
C SER A 280 27.99 2.16 23.27
N PHE A 281 28.45 2.83 22.20
CA PHE A 281 27.98 4.18 21.86
C PHE A 281 26.51 4.16 21.39
N VAL A 282 26.14 3.17 20.58
CA VAL A 282 24.76 3.00 20.08
C VAL A 282 23.82 2.61 21.21
N ILE A 283 24.23 1.65 22.05
CA ILE A 283 23.48 1.19 23.22
C ILE A 283 23.32 2.34 24.24
N GLY A 284 24.36 3.17 24.43
CA GLY A 284 24.30 4.36 25.27
C GLY A 284 23.28 5.39 24.79
N GLY A 285 23.22 5.64 23.48
CA GLY A 285 22.18 6.49 22.88
C GLY A 285 20.76 5.94 23.10
N PHE A 286 20.58 4.63 22.93
CA PHE A 286 19.29 3.97 23.18
C PHE A 286 18.88 4.05 24.66
N TYR A 287 19.84 3.89 25.59
CA TYR A 287 19.61 4.07 27.01
C TYR A 287 19.10 5.49 27.34
N ILE A 288 19.77 6.52 26.81
CA ILE A 288 19.36 7.92 27.01
C ILE A 288 17.93 8.16 26.48
N LEU A 289 17.62 7.65 25.29
CA LEU A 289 16.29 7.79 24.69
C LEU A 289 15.19 7.17 25.56
N VAL A 290 15.39 5.94 26.03
CA VAL A 290 14.43 5.26 26.91
C VAL A 290 14.27 5.99 28.24
N ARG A 291 15.35 6.59 28.76
CA ARG A 291 15.35 7.38 30.00
C ARG A 291 14.59 8.71 29.88
N VAL A 292 14.52 9.30 28.68
CA VAL A 292 13.73 10.51 28.41
C VAL A 292 12.24 10.19 28.29
N LEU A 293 11.89 9.02 27.74
CA LEU A 293 10.51 8.65 27.44
C LEU A 293 9.78 8.00 28.62
N MET A 294 10.48 7.37 29.56
CA MET A 294 9.86 6.52 30.59
C MET A 294 10.51 6.69 31.99
N PRO A 295 9.74 6.48 33.08
CA PRO A 295 10.28 6.43 34.43
C PRO A 295 11.37 5.36 34.59
N LEU A 296 12.33 5.58 35.51
CA LEU A 296 13.55 4.78 35.70
C LEU A 296 13.29 3.26 35.71
N GLY A 297 12.38 2.77 36.54
CA GLY A 297 12.16 1.32 36.69
C GLY A 297 11.51 0.65 35.48
N LEU A 298 10.61 1.35 34.79
CA LEU A 298 9.94 0.83 33.59
C LEU A 298 10.87 0.91 32.38
N GLY A 299 11.55 2.05 32.20
CA GLY A 299 12.51 2.27 31.13
C GLY A 299 13.69 1.30 31.20
N LEU A 300 14.28 1.08 32.39
CA LEU A 300 15.35 0.10 32.55
C LEU A 300 14.88 -1.33 32.21
N SER A 301 13.69 -1.72 32.63
CA SER A 301 13.15 -3.06 32.35
C SER A 301 13.01 -3.32 30.85
N VAL A 302 12.50 -2.33 30.10
CA VAL A 302 12.40 -2.39 28.62
C VAL A 302 13.79 -2.35 27.97
N PHE A 303 14.71 -1.51 28.47
CA PHE A 303 16.08 -1.40 27.96
C PHE A 303 16.85 -2.72 28.06
N VAL A 304 16.76 -3.42 29.21
CA VAL A 304 17.45 -4.71 29.42
C VAL A 304 16.92 -5.78 28.49
N GLY A 305 15.60 -5.82 28.26
CA GLY A 305 15.00 -6.66 27.23
C GLY A 305 15.54 -6.34 25.84
N GLY A 306 15.66 -5.06 25.49
CA GLY A 306 16.22 -4.64 24.21
C GLY A 306 17.69 -5.02 24.02
N LEU A 307 18.51 -4.90 25.07
CA LEU A 307 19.91 -5.33 25.06
C LEU A 307 20.05 -6.85 24.84
N CYS A 308 19.17 -7.65 25.45
CA CYS A 308 19.10 -9.08 25.18
C CYS A 308 18.73 -9.36 23.71
N GLY A 309 17.75 -8.63 23.18
CA GLY A 309 17.36 -8.71 21.77
C GLY A 309 18.52 -8.43 20.81
N TYR A 310 19.36 -7.44 21.11
CA TYR A 310 20.60 -7.15 20.37
C TYR A 310 21.54 -8.35 20.30
N VAL A 311 21.85 -8.97 21.45
CA VAL A 311 22.74 -10.13 21.50
C VAL A 311 22.17 -11.29 20.69
N VAL A 312 20.87 -11.56 20.82
CA VAL A 312 20.19 -12.62 20.07
C VAL A 312 20.26 -12.36 18.56
N TYR A 313 19.98 -11.14 18.12
CA TYR A 313 20.07 -10.74 16.72
C TYR A 313 21.48 -10.97 16.15
N ASP A 314 22.51 -10.47 16.84
CA ASP A 314 23.89 -10.52 16.36
C ASP A 314 24.41 -11.97 16.27
N MET A 315 24.00 -12.82 17.22
CA MET A 315 24.30 -14.26 17.19
C MET A 315 23.53 -15.01 16.09
N ILE A 316 22.27 -14.64 15.83
CA ILE A 316 21.51 -15.19 14.70
C ILE A 316 22.19 -14.79 13.39
N HIS A 317 22.57 -13.52 13.20
CA HIS A 317 23.25 -13.05 11.99
C HIS A 317 24.53 -13.84 11.72
N TYR A 318 25.38 -14.04 12.74
CA TYR A 318 26.57 -14.88 12.63
C TYR A 318 26.24 -16.34 12.26
N TYR A 319 25.19 -16.91 12.87
CA TYR A 319 24.73 -18.26 12.57
C TYR A 319 24.15 -18.40 11.15
N LEU A 320 23.55 -17.37 10.56
CA LEU A 320 23.05 -17.44 9.18
C LEU A 320 24.20 -17.54 8.17
N HIS A 321 25.35 -16.94 8.44
CA HIS A 321 26.54 -17.03 7.57
C HIS A 321 27.26 -18.37 7.67
N TYR A 322 27.51 -18.86 8.89
CA TYR A 322 28.33 -20.06 9.10
C TYR A 322 27.57 -21.32 9.51
N GLY A 323 26.33 -21.19 9.99
CA GLY A 323 25.50 -22.30 10.42
C GLY A 323 24.80 -22.99 9.24
N CYS A 324 24.44 -24.26 9.45
CA CYS A 324 23.68 -25.07 8.49
C CYS A 324 22.30 -25.42 9.06
N PRO A 325 21.31 -24.52 8.98
CA PRO A 325 19.96 -24.78 9.48
C PRO A 325 19.29 -25.91 8.68
N LYS A 326 18.45 -26.72 9.36
CA LYS A 326 17.73 -27.83 8.71
C LYS A 326 16.71 -27.32 7.68
N LYS A 327 16.66 -27.96 6.51
CA LYS A 327 15.71 -27.64 5.42
C LYS A 327 14.27 -27.65 5.96
N GLY A 328 13.50 -26.61 5.65
CA GLY A 328 12.11 -26.43 6.12
C GLY A 328 11.94 -25.73 7.48
N SER A 329 13.03 -25.41 8.19
CA SER A 329 12.97 -24.61 9.42
C SER A 329 12.90 -23.10 9.13
N TYR A 330 12.43 -22.31 10.11
CA TYR A 330 12.44 -20.84 10.03
C TYR A 330 13.83 -20.26 9.74
N LEU A 331 14.87 -20.76 10.43
CA LEU A 331 16.26 -20.33 10.24
C LEU A 331 16.80 -20.65 8.85
N TYR A 332 16.31 -21.73 8.21
CA TYR A 332 16.67 -22.05 6.83
C TYR A 332 16.07 -21.04 5.84
N GLY A 333 14.80 -20.68 6.03
CA GLY A 333 14.17 -19.61 5.25
C GLY A 333 14.86 -18.25 5.44
N LEU A 334 15.20 -17.92 6.70
CA LEU A 334 15.91 -16.70 7.03
C LEU A 334 17.32 -16.66 6.42
N LYS A 335 18.04 -17.80 6.42
CA LYS A 335 19.34 -17.92 5.74
C LYS A 335 19.21 -17.73 4.24
N ALA A 336 18.22 -18.34 3.60
CA ALA A 336 18.01 -18.18 2.16
C ALA A 336 17.71 -16.72 1.79
N TYR A 337 16.85 -16.04 2.55
CA TYR A 337 16.56 -14.61 2.38
C TYR A 337 17.82 -13.75 2.57
N HIS A 338 18.58 -14.01 3.64
CA HIS A 338 19.81 -13.30 3.97
C HIS A 338 20.95 -13.54 2.96
N VAL A 339 21.00 -14.71 2.34
CA VAL A 339 21.93 -14.98 1.24
C VAL A 339 21.49 -14.22 -0.01
N LYS A 340 20.21 -14.27 -0.36
CA LYS A 340 19.65 -13.56 -1.53
C LYS A 340 19.99 -12.08 -1.50
N HIS A 341 19.90 -11.49 -0.30
CA HIS A 341 20.31 -10.13 0.03
C HIS A 341 21.76 -9.77 -0.36
N HIS A 342 22.70 -10.72 -0.27
CA HIS A 342 24.10 -10.52 -0.66
C HIS A 342 24.36 -10.68 -2.16
N PHE A 343 23.53 -11.44 -2.89
CA PHE A 343 23.87 -11.93 -4.22
C PHE A 343 22.90 -11.55 -5.35
N GLU A 344 21.72 -10.98 -5.07
CA GLU A 344 20.73 -10.64 -6.09
C GLU A 344 20.67 -9.14 -6.41
N HIS A 345 20.94 -8.77 -7.66
CA HIS A 345 20.85 -7.39 -8.16
C HIS A 345 19.38 -6.95 -8.35
N GLN A 346 18.94 -5.90 -7.66
CA GLN A 346 17.56 -5.36 -7.75
C GLN A 346 17.26 -4.50 -9.01
N ARG A 347 18.08 -4.52 -10.06
CA ARG A 347 17.82 -3.73 -11.27
C ARG A 347 18.10 -4.53 -12.52
N LEU A 348 17.03 -4.87 -13.24
CA LEU A 348 16.95 -4.88 -14.70
C LEU A 348 15.47 -4.93 -15.09
N ALA A 349 14.93 -3.75 -15.39
CA ALA A 349 13.59 -3.58 -15.93
C ALA A 349 13.75 -2.89 -17.29
N SER A 350 13.99 -3.65 -18.36
CA SER A 350 13.79 -3.16 -19.73
C SER A 350 13.92 -4.31 -20.74
N GLY A 351 12.81 -4.61 -21.42
CA GLY A 351 12.82 -4.92 -22.85
C GLY A 351 12.97 -6.37 -23.29
N SER A 352 11.85 -7.08 -23.44
CA SER A 352 11.71 -8.13 -24.47
C SER A 352 10.24 -8.40 -24.80
N TRP A 353 9.51 -7.38 -25.26
CA TRP A 353 8.15 -7.57 -25.77
C TRP A 353 8.07 -7.11 -27.22
N THR A 354 7.43 -7.91 -28.08
CA THR A 354 7.04 -7.55 -29.44
C THR A 354 6.04 -6.39 -29.41
N LYS A 355 6.42 -5.27 -30.02
CA LYS A 355 5.57 -4.07 -30.12
C LYS A 355 4.40 -4.36 -31.06
N VAL A 356 3.18 -4.17 -30.59
CA VAL A 356 1.98 -4.28 -31.43
C VAL A 356 1.85 -3.03 -32.31
N THR A 357 1.58 -3.20 -33.60
CA THR A 357 1.50 -2.12 -34.59
C THR A 357 0.11 -2.07 -35.23
N CYS A 358 -0.41 -0.87 -35.52
CA CYS A 358 -1.63 -0.75 -36.35
C CYS A 358 -1.26 -0.47 -37.80
N LYS A 359 -1.77 -1.31 -38.71
CA LYS A 359 -1.69 -1.07 -40.17
C LYS A 359 -2.41 0.20 -40.61
N CYS A 360 -3.32 0.70 -39.80
CA CYS A 360 -4.21 1.82 -40.10
C CYS A 360 -3.58 3.21 -39.88
N CYS A 361 -2.65 3.34 -38.93
CA CYS A 361 -2.08 4.61 -38.50
C CYS A 361 -0.54 4.63 -38.44
N PHE A 362 0.13 3.58 -38.95
CA PHE A 362 1.59 3.47 -39.02
C PHE A 362 2.31 3.84 -37.71
N THR A 363 1.70 3.53 -36.56
CA THR A 363 2.32 3.71 -35.25
C THR A 363 3.11 2.46 -34.89
N ASP A 364 4.43 2.59 -34.82
CA ASP A 364 5.40 1.52 -34.54
C ASP A 364 5.38 1.03 -33.07
N THR A 365 4.66 1.73 -32.20
CA THR A 365 4.53 1.40 -30.77
C THR A 365 3.10 1.65 -30.29
N VAL A 366 2.38 0.60 -29.92
CA VAL A 366 1.14 0.72 -29.13
C VAL A 366 1.38 0.14 -27.72
N ARG A 367 1.03 0.93 -26.70
CA ARG A 367 1.17 0.54 -25.29
C ARG A 367 0.01 -0.35 -24.81
N PRO A 368 0.26 -1.35 -23.96
CA PRO A 368 -0.82 -2.10 -23.31
C PRO A 368 -1.56 -1.20 -22.31
N LEU A 369 -2.89 -1.21 -22.35
CA LEU A 369 -3.75 -0.36 -21.52
C LEU A 369 -4.41 -1.15 -20.38
N LEU A 370 -4.84 -2.37 -20.66
CA LEU A 370 -5.53 -3.25 -19.70
C LEU A 370 -5.14 -4.71 -19.89
N VAL A 371 -5.40 -5.52 -18.87
CA VAL A 371 -5.19 -6.98 -18.87
C VAL A 371 -6.52 -7.68 -18.63
N ILE A 372 -6.76 -8.73 -19.40
CA ILE A 372 -7.85 -9.69 -19.17
C ILE A 372 -7.19 -10.96 -18.59
N GLU A 373 -7.55 -11.30 -17.35
CA GLU A 373 -7.13 -12.54 -16.70
C GLU A 373 -8.21 -13.61 -16.92
N LEU A 374 -7.83 -14.70 -17.56
CA LEU A 374 -8.66 -15.87 -17.80
C LEU A 374 -8.53 -16.86 -16.65
N ASN A 375 -9.49 -17.78 -16.53
CA ASN A 375 -9.36 -18.91 -15.61
C ASN A 375 -8.33 -19.92 -16.14
N LYS A 376 -7.67 -20.67 -15.24
CA LYS A 376 -6.58 -21.59 -15.61
C LYS A 376 -7.05 -22.77 -16.48
N ASP A 377 -8.33 -23.10 -16.42
CA ASP A 377 -8.93 -24.22 -17.13
C ASP A 377 -9.41 -23.85 -18.55
N VAL A 378 -9.16 -22.62 -18.99
CA VAL A 378 -9.61 -22.14 -20.30
C VAL A 378 -8.73 -22.72 -21.41
N GLN A 379 -9.37 -23.32 -22.41
CA GLN A 379 -8.68 -23.91 -23.56
C GLN A 379 -8.06 -22.84 -24.47
N LEU A 380 -6.95 -23.18 -25.13
CA LEU A 380 -6.27 -22.30 -26.08
C LEU A 380 -7.20 -21.84 -27.22
N GLU A 381 -8.11 -22.71 -27.69
CA GLU A 381 -9.11 -22.37 -28.72
C GLU A 381 -10.03 -21.24 -28.28
N THR A 382 -10.51 -21.27 -27.04
CA THR A 382 -11.34 -20.20 -26.46
C THR A 382 -10.54 -18.90 -26.35
N LYS A 383 -9.28 -18.97 -25.91
CA LYS A 383 -8.38 -17.81 -25.82
C LYS A 383 -8.16 -17.15 -27.19
N GLN A 384 -7.86 -17.94 -28.21
CA GLN A 384 -7.70 -17.46 -29.59
C GLN A 384 -9.00 -16.88 -30.15
N TRP A 385 -10.14 -17.49 -29.83
CA TRP A 385 -11.45 -16.96 -30.22
C TRP A 385 -11.73 -15.59 -29.59
N ILE A 386 -11.45 -15.41 -28.29
CA ILE A 386 -11.59 -14.12 -27.60
C ILE A 386 -10.70 -13.06 -28.28
N ILE A 387 -9.42 -13.38 -28.53
CA ILE A 387 -8.48 -12.49 -29.24
C ILE A 387 -9.05 -12.11 -30.61
N SER A 388 -9.56 -13.08 -31.38
CA SER A 388 -10.12 -12.82 -32.70
C SER A 388 -11.33 -11.88 -32.69
N LYS A 389 -12.17 -11.94 -31.63
CA LYS A 389 -13.31 -11.03 -31.46
C LYS A 389 -12.88 -9.63 -31.05
N ILE A 390 -11.83 -9.50 -30.24
CA ILE A 390 -11.26 -8.21 -29.84
C ILE A 390 -10.62 -7.50 -31.03
N GLU A 391 -9.88 -8.24 -31.87
CA GLU A 391 -9.17 -7.71 -33.04
C GLU A 391 -10.05 -7.48 -34.27
N ALA A 392 -11.18 -8.18 -34.36
CA ALA A 392 -12.10 -8.03 -35.49
C ALA A 392 -12.57 -6.57 -35.63
N PRO A 393 -12.74 -6.07 -36.87
CA PRO A 393 -13.18 -4.71 -37.11
C PRO A 393 -14.67 -4.53 -36.75
N ALA A 394 -15.10 -3.30 -36.44
CA ALA A 394 -16.46 -2.98 -36.00
C ALA A 394 -17.58 -3.47 -36.95
N ASN A 395 -17.31 -3.44 -38.26
CA ASN A 395 -18.18 -3.93 -39.32
C ASN A 395 -18.33 -5.46 -39.35
N LYS A 396 -17.47 -6.20 -38.66
CA LYS A 396 -17.61 -7.64 -38.37
C LYS A 396 -17.98 -7.88 -36.91
N GLN A 397 -18.57 -6.89 -36.24
CA GLN A 397 -18.98 -6.94 -34.83
C GLN A 397 -17.83 -7.26 -33.86
N GLY A 398 -16.62 -6.80 -34.17
CA GLY A 398 -15.48 -6.81 -33.26
C GLY A 398 -15.19 -5.44 -32.65
N ALA A 399 -14.27 -5.38 -31.68
CA ALA A 399 -13.95 -4.16 -30.93
C ALA A 399 -12.91 -3.26 -31.62
N GLN A 400 -12.27 -3.74 -32.70
CA GLN A 400 -11.18 -3.04 -33.38
C GLN A 400 -10.05 -2.60 -32.42
N LEU A 401 -9.81 -3.41 -31.39
CA LEU A 401 -8.71 -3.25 -30.45
C LEU A 401 -7.55 -4.17 -30.85
N LEU A 402 -6.44 -4.08 -30.14
CA LEU A 402 -5.28 -4.92 -30.34
C LEU A 402 -5.14 -5.85 -29.14
N ALA A 403 -4.93 -7.14 -29.36
CA ALA A 403 -4.79 -8.12 -28.29
C ALA A 403 -3.49 -8.92 -28.46
N HIS A 404 -2.75 -9.10 -27.36
CA HIS A 404 -1.53 -9.91 -27.34
C HIS A 404 -1.72 -11.07 -26.34
N PRO A 405 -1.35 -12.32 -26.71
CA PRO A 405 -1.60 -13.52 -25.89
C PRO A 405 -0.76 -13.64 -24.61
N GLY A 406 0.13 -12.68 -24.33
CA GLY A 406 1.06 -12.70 -23.20
C GLY A 406 2.47 -13.19 -23.58
N GLU A 407 3.34 -13.40 -22.58
CA GLU A 407 4.69 -13.99 -22.74
C GLU A 407 4.60 -15.51 -22.96
N ASP A 408 3.53 -16.15 -22.45
CA ASP A 408 3.22 -17.56 -22.61
C ASP A 408 1.96 -17.75 -23.47
N ASP A 409 2.06 -18.49 -24.57
CA ASP A 409 0.92 -18.83 -25.43
C ASP A 409 -0.14 -19.66 -24.67
N ASP A 410 0.29 -20.52 -23.76
CA ASP A 410 -0.56 -21.30 -22.83
C ASP A 410 -0.96 -20.52 -21.56
N GLY A 411 -0.54 -19.26 -21.44
CA GLY A 411 -0.80 -18.42 -20.27
C GLY A 411 -2.26 -17.98 -20.12
N ASP A 412 -2.63 -17.62 -18.90
CA ASP A 412 -3.98 -17.18 -18.48
C ASP A 412 -4.24 -15.67 -18.70
N MET A 413 -3.45 -14.97 -19.51
CA MET A 413 -3.57 -13.52 -19.66
C MET A 413 -3.66 -13.07 -21.12
N ILE A 414 -4.43 -12.01 -21.36
CA ILE A 414 -4.50 -11.29 -22.63
C ILE A 414 -4.23 -9.81 -22.35
N LEU A 415 -3.20 -9.26 -22.99
CA LEU A 415 -2.92 -7.82 -22.94
C LEU A 415 -3.73 -7.12 -24.04
N VAL A 416 -4.45 -6.07 -23.68
CA VAL A 416 -5.24 -5.29 -24.65
C VAL A 416 -4.66 -3.89 -24.79
N ALA A 417 -4.51 -3.48 -26.03
CA ALA A 417 -4.05 -2.18 -26.48
C ALA A 417 -5.08 -1.58 -27.46
N ALA A 418 -5.03 -0.27 -27.67
CA ALA A 418 -5.98 0.41 -28.55
C ALA A 418 -5.23 1.28 -29.57
N PRO A 419 -5.50 1.16 -30.88
CA PRO A 419 -4.99 2.07 -31.89
C PRO A 419 -5.48 3.49 -31.65
N SER A 420 -4.65 4.50 -31.97
CA SER A 420 -5.02 5.90 -31.83
C SER A 420 -6.28 6.26 -32.62
N CYS A 421 -6.49 5.70 -33.81
CA CYS A 421 -7.69 5.97 -34.60
C CYS A 421 -8.97 5.41 -33.96
N THR A 422 -8.91 4.23 -33.35
CA THR A 422 -10.04 3.61 -32.64
C THR A 422 -10.39 4.45 -31.41
N LEU A 423 -9.37 4.84 -30.62
CA LEU A 423 -9.56 5.69 -29.44
C LEU A 423 -10.25 7.02 -29.77
N LEU A 424 -9.82 7.70 -30.84
CA LEU A 424 -10.40 9.00 -31.20
C LEU A 424 -11.84 8.87 -31.73
N ARG A 425 -12.16 7.84 -32.54
CA ARG A 425 -13.54 7.62 -32.99
C ARG A 425 -14.48 7.31 -31.83
N ASN A 426 -14.01 6.53 -30.87
CA ASN A 426 -14.81 6.18 -29.70
C ASN A 426 -14.89 7.34 -28.69
N ALA A 427 -13.89 8.22 -28.66
CA ALA A 427 -13.99 9.50 -27.93
C ALA A 427 -15.12 10.39 -28.49
N GLU A 428 -15.29 10.45 -29.82
CA GLU A 428 -16.43 11.13 -30.46
C GLU A 428 -17.76 10.43 -30.13
N ALA A 429 -17.80 9.09 -30.17
CA ALA A 429 -19.01 8.32 -29.82
C ALA A 429 -19.43 8.52 -28.35
N LEU A 430 -18.46 8.74 -27.45
CA LEU A 430 -18.68 9.11 -26.06
C LEU A 430 -19.07 10.56 -25.84
N GLY A 431 -18.91 11.43 -26.85
CA GLY A 431 -19.13 12.86 -26.72
C GLY A 431 -18.17 13.54 -25.73
N LEU A 432 -16.94 13.03 -25.59
CA LEU A 432 -15.94 13.63 -24.70
C LEU A 432 -15.66 15.06 -25.12
N SER A 433 -15.74 16.03 -24.20
CA SER A 433 -15.41 17.42 -24.53
C SER A 433 -13.92 17.69 -24.36
N LYS A 434 -13.34 18.43 -25.32
CA LYS A 434 -11.92 18.75 -25.37
C LYS A 434 -11.71 20.24 -25.65
N PRO A 435 -10.60 20.82 -25.18
CA PRO A 435 -10.28 22.22 -25.46
C PRO A 435 -9.94 22.41 -26.93
N TYR A 436 -10.63 23.35 -27.56
CA TYR A 436 -10.35 23.82 -28.90
C TYR A 436 -9.14 24.79 -28.88
N ARG A 437 -8.57 25.10 -30.04
CA ARG A 437 -7.39 26.01 -30.14
C ARG A 437 -7.66 27.43 -29.63
N ASP A 438 -8.91 27.86 -29.64
CA ASP A 438 -9.35 29.16 -29.11
C ASP A 438 -9.59 29.15 -27.58
N GLY A 439 -9.44 28.00 -26.93
CA GLY A 439 -9.68 27.80 -25.50
C GLY A 439 -11.11 27.42 -25.13
N THR A 440 -12.04 27.35 -26.08
CA THR A 440 -13.42 26.91 -25.82
C THR A 440 -13.48 25.39 -25.62
N MET A 441 -14.37 24.92 -24.75
CA MET A 441 -14.60 23.49 -24.54
C MET A 441 -15.72 23.01 -25.46
N LEU A 442 -15.40 22.10 -26.38
CA LEU A 442 -16.34 21.56 -27.37
C LEU A 442 -16.32 20.03 -27.38
N ALA A 443 -17.43 19.41 -27.76
CA ALA A 443 -17.49 17.97 -27.96
C ALA A 443 -16.51 17.54 -29.06
N PHE A 444 -15.69 16.53 -28.79
CA PHE A 444 -14.69 16.04 -29.71
C PHE A 444 -15.34 15.43 -30.96
N SER A 445 -14.86 15.82 -32.14
CA SER A 445 -15.29 15.26 -33.42
C SER A 445 -14.08 14.80 -34.23
N TYR A 446 -14.12 13.57 -34.75
CA TYR A 446 -13.00 12.96 -35.45
C TYR A 446 -12.64 13.67 -36.77
N PRO A 447 -13.61 14.14 -37.60
CA PRO A 447 -13.33 14.99 -38.75
C PRO A 447 -12.65 16.31 -38.39
N ASP A 448 -13.05 16.95 -37.28
CA ASP A 448 -12.55 18.27 -36.83
C ASP A 448 -11.32 18.19 -35.90
N ARG A 449 -10.72 17.00 -35.75
CA ARG A 449 -9.69 16.72 -34.74
C ARG A 449 -8.49 17.68 -34.79
N ALA A 450 -8.11 18.19 -35.97
CA ALA A 450 -6.93 19.04 -36.15
C ALA A 450 -7.04 20.39 -35.43
N ASN A 451 -8.26 20.86 -35.18
CA ASN A 451 -8.53 22.15 -34.55
C ASN A 451 -8.62 22.07 -33.02
N PHE A 452 -8.56 20.87 -32.44
CA PHE A 452 -8.42 20.68 -31.01
C PHE A 452 -6.99 20.93 -30.55
N LYS A 453 -6.82 21.33 -29.29
CA LYS A 453 -5.50 21.52 -28.67
C LYS A 453 -4.80 20.16 -28.54
N ASN A 454 -3.50 20.12 -28.82
CA ASN A 454 -2.65 18.91 -28.76
C ASN A 454 -3.13 17.77 -29.69
N ALA A 455 -3.77 18.10 -30.82
CA ALA A 455 -4.26 17.12 -31.79
C ALA A 455 -3.20 16.17 -32.34
N ASP A 456 -1.93 16.61 -32.35
CA ASP A 456 -0.80 15.84 -32.88
C ASP A 456 -0.36 14.70 -31.94
N ASN A 457 -0.67 14.79 -30.63
CA ASN A 457 -0.31 13.80 -29.63
C ASN A 457 -1.56 13.24 -28.93
N VAL A 458 -1.96 12.02 -29.31
CA VAL A 458 -3.12 11.33 -28.73
C VAL A 458 -2.98 11.11 -27.22
N GLU A 459 -1.76 10.98 -26.69
CA GLU A 459 -1.54 10.85 -25.25
C GLU A 459 -1.81 12.12 -24.45
N GLU A 460 -1.68 13.28 -25.08
CA GLU A 460 -1.99 14.57 -24.47
C GLU A 460 -3.45 14.97 -24.68
N LEU A 461 -4.04 14.58 -25.82
CA LEU A 461 -5.44 14.82 -26.12
C LEU A 461 -6.38 13.92 -25.29
N LEU A 462 -6.07 12.63 -25.21
CA LEU A 462 -6.81 11.64 -24.42
C LEU A 462 -5.97 11.21 -23.21
N THR A 463 -6.49 11.47 -22.03
CA THR A 463 -5.85 11.09 -20.77
C THR A 463 -5.75 9.56 -20.65
N LEU A 464 -4.83 9.07 -19.81
CA LEU A 464 -4.66 7.63 -19.60
C LEU A 464 -5.93 6.98 -19.06
N ALA A 465 -6.64 7.67 -18.15
CA ALA A 465 -7.92 7.21 -17.61
C ALA A 465 -8.99 7.09 -18.71
N GLU A 466 -9.10 8.08 -19.60
CA GLU A 466 -10.05 8.03 -20.73
C GLU A 466 -9.72 6.91 -21.71
N GLN A 467 -8.44 6.72 -22.07
CA GLN A 467 -8.05 5.65 -22.98
C GLN A 467 -8.41 4.26 -22.42
N GLN A 468 -8.18 4.05 -21.12
CA GLN A 468 -8.53 2.81 -20.44
C GLN A 468 -10.05 2.63 -20.31
N TYR A 469 -10.78 3.71 -20.01
CA TYR A 469 -12.24 3.69 -19.95
C TYR A 469 -12.88 3.41 -21.31
N ILE A 470 -12.39 4.04 -22.39
CA ILE A 470 -12.81 3.76 -23.78
C ILE A 470 -12.58 2.30 -24.09
N SER A 471 -11.37 1.79 -23.84
CA SER A 471 -11.02 0.39 -24.14
C SER A 471 -11.89 -0.60 -23.38
N LYS A 472 -12.19 -0.32 -22.10
CA LYS A 472 -13.16 -1.10 -21.32
C LYS A 472 -14.54 -1.05 -21.96
N LYS A 473 -15.04 0.13 -22.30
CA LYS A 473 -16.37 0.29 -22.87
C LYS A 473 -16.52 -0.52 -24.17
N GLU A 474 -15.55 -0.43 -25.08
CA GLU A 474 -15.58 -1.20 -26.34
C GLU A 474 -15.65 -2.72 -26.11
N LEU A 475 -14.97 -3.23 -25.08
CA LEU A 475 -15.05 -4.65 -24.72
C LEU A 475 -16.44 -5.03 -24.19
N TYR A 476 -17.09 -4.15 -23.41
CA TYR A 476 -18.44 -4.40 -22.90
C TYR A 476 -19.52 -4.22 -23.98
N ASP A 477 -19.27 -3.36 -24.97
CA ASP A 477 -20.17 -3.09 -26.10
C ASP A 477 -20.11 -4.22 -27.16
N LEU A 478 -19.16 -5.16 -27.07
CA LEU A 478 -19.07 -6.35 -27.94
C LEU A 478 -20.31 -7.23 -27.82
N LYS A 479 -21.03 -7.39 -28.93
CA LYS A 479 -22.28 -8.16 -29.00
C LYS A 479 -22.18 -9.30 -30.02
N ALA A 480 -22.79 -10.43 -29.70
CA ALA A 480 -22.86 -11.57 -30.61
C ALA A 480 -23.73 -11.24 -31.83
N GLY A 481 -23.25 -11.56 -33.03
CA GLY A 481 -23.94 -11.24 -34.27
C GLY A 481 -24.98 -12.23 -34.72
N THR A 482 -24.66 -13.50 -34.56
CA THR A 482 -25.46 -14.65 -34.95
C THR A 482 -25.52 -15.61 -33.76
N ASN A 483 -26.28 -16.69 -33.90
CA ASN A 483 -26.23 -17.78 -32.93
C ASN A 483 -24.85 -18.45 -33.02
N GLU A 484 -23.96 -18.05 -32.13
CA GLU A 484 -22.60 -18.58 -32.02
C GLU A 484 -22.44 -19.30 -30.68
N SER A 485 -21.56 -20.30 -30.62
CA SER A 485 -21.17 -20.94 -29.37
C SER A 485 -19.72 -20.64 -29.05
N ILE A 486 -19.43 -20.32 -27.78
CA ILE A 486 -18.07 -20.17 -27.26
C ILE A 486 -17.32 -21.51 -27.44
N PRO A 487 -16.19 -21.54 -28.19
CA PRO A 487 -15.40 -22.76 -28.39
C PRO A 487 -14.90 -23.34 -27.06
N GLY A 488 -14.86 -24.67 -26.96
CA GLY A 488 -14.36 -25.38 -25.76
C GLY A 488 -15.37 -25.59 -24.61
N PHE A 489 -16.62 -25.12 -24.75
CA PHE A 489 -17.66 -25.25 -23.70
C PHE A 489 -18.92 -25.99 -24.17
N SER A 490 -19.67 -26.58 -23.22
CA SER A 490 -20.93 -27.27 -23.52
C SER A 490 -21.98 -26.31 -24.10
N LYS A 491 -22.82 -26.81 -25.04
CA LYS A 491 -23.81 -26.00 -25.78
C LYS A 491 -24.75 -25.16 -24.89
N ASP A 492 -25.05 -25.63 -23.68
CA ASP A 492 -25.92 -24.93 -22.73
C ASP A 492 -25.24 -23.75 -22.02
N LYS A 493 -23.92 -23.83 -21.76
CA LYS A 493 -23.15 -22.75 -21.11
C LYS A 493 -22.54 -21.78 -22.12
N GLY A 494 -22.21 -22.26 -23.32
CA GLY A 494 -21.49 -21.52 -24.36
C GLY A 494 -22.36 -20.84 -25.41
N SER A 495 -23.68 -21.01 -25.42
CA SER A 495 -24.54 -20.40 -26.45
C SER A 495 -24.71 -18.89 -26.24
N LEU A 496 -24.50 -18.15 -27.34
CA LEU A 496 -24.72 -16.71 -27.47
C LEU A 496 -25.88 -16.46 -28.42
N TYR A 497 -26.87 -15.66 -27.99
CA TYR A 497 -27.94 -15.19 -28.88
C TYR A 497 -27.58 -13.84 -29.53
N PRO A 498 -28.19 -13.49 -30.67
CA PRO A 498 -27.87 -12.26 -31.38
C PRO A 498 -28.18 -11.04 -30.52
N GLY A 499 -27.21 -10.15 -30.37
CA GLY A 499 -27.27 -8.99 -29.49
C GLY A 499 -26.84 -9.23 -28.04
N GLU A 500 -26.53 -10.47 -27.64
CA GLU A 500 -26.01 -10.76 -26.30
C GLU A 500 -24.61 -10.16 -26.11
N PRO A 501 -24.34 -9.40 -25.02
CA PRO A 501 -23.02 -8.88 -24.72
C PRO A 501 -22.05 -10.02 -24.39
N ILE A 502 -21.01 -10.17 -25.23
CA ILE A 502 -20.08 -11.30 -25.17
C ILE A 502 -19.27 -11.26 -23.87
N PHE A 503 -18.69 -10.11 -23.54
CA PHE A 503 -17.81 -9.99 -22.38
C PHE A 503 -18.54 -10.24 -21.05
N GLN A 504 -19.75 -9.74 -20.91
CA GLN A 504 -20.59 -9.99 -19.73
C GLN A 504 -20.93 -11.48 -19.58
N LYS A 505 -21.18 -12.18 -20.69
CA LYS A 505 -21.41 -13.63 -20.69
C LYS A 505 -20.15 -14.38 -20.25
N LEU A 506 -18.97 -13.97 -20.71
CA LEU A 506 -17.67 -14.56 -20.33
C LEU A 506 -17.35 -14.41 -18.85
N GLU A 507 -17.68 -13.26 -18.26
CA GLU A 507 -17.55 -13.02 -16.80
C GLU A 507 -18.53 -13.91 -16.02
N LYS A 508 -19.80 -13.95 -16.45
CA LYS A 508 -20.85 -14.76 -15.79
C LYS A 508 -20.58 -16.26 -15.88
N SER A 509 -19.95 -16.73 -16.96
CA SER A 509 -19.58 -18.13 -17.14
C SER A 509 -18.28 -18.51 -16.41
N GLY A 510 -17.57 -17.54 -15.80
CA GLY A 510 -16.31 -17.76 -15.10
C GLY A 510 -15.11 -18.06 -16.01
N ILE A 511 -15.20 -17.67 -17.29
CA ILE A 511 -14.10 -17.79 -18.28
C ILE A 511 -13.12 -16.65 -18.07
N VAL A 512 -13.64 -15.42 -18.01
CA VAL A 512 -12.88 -14.24 -17.60
C VAL A 512 -12.96 -14.15 -16.09
N LYS A 513 -11.80 -14.22 -15.42
CA LYS A 513 -11.70 -14.09 -13.97
C LYS A 513 -11.80 -12.64 -13.54
N THR A 514 -11.04 -11.75 -14.19
CA THR A 514 -11.06 -10.32 -13.91
C THR A 514 -10.41 -9.53 -15.04
N MET A 515 -10.77 -8.26 -15.16
CA MET A 515 -10.14 -7.30 -16.05
C MET A 515 -9.70 -6.08 -15.26
N TYR A 516 -8.45 -5.65 -15.43
CA TYR A 516 -7.92 -4.50 -14.72
C TYR A 516 -7.06 -3.59 -15.62
N PRO A 517 -7.10 -2.26 -15.42
CA PRO A 517 -6.25 -1.33 -16.14
C PRO A 517 -4.83 -1.35 -15.56
N LEU A 518 -3.85 -1.10 -16.43
CA LEU A 518 -2.44 -1.11 -16.04
C LEU A 518 -1.98 0.24 -15.45
N HIS A 519 -1.10 0.17 -14.45
CA HIS A 519 -0.34 1.33 -14.00
C HIS A 519 0.85 1.60 -14.92
N ASP A 520 1.03 2.87 -15.28
CA ASP A 520 2.29 3.37 -15.80
C ASP A 520 3.21 3.68 -14.62
N LYS A 521 4.17 2.77 -14.36
CA LYS A 521 5.06 2.87 -13.20
C LYS A 521 5.95 4.11 -13.25
N GLU A 522 6.32 4.57 -14.43
CA GLU A 522 7.19 5.74 -14.60
C GLU A 522 6.42 7.00 -14.24
N LYS A 523 5.27 7.24 -14.89
CA LYS A 523 4.39 8.38 -14.61
C LYS A 523 3.92 8.38 -13.15
N LEU A 524 3.54 7.22 -12.61
CA LEU A 524 3.12 7.08 -11.22
C LEU A 524 4.27 7.39 -10.24
N SER A 525 5.50 6.90 -10.51
CA SER A 525 6.64 7.11 -9.61
C SER A 525 7.13 8.57 -9.58
N ALA A 526 7.04 9.28 -10.70
CA ALA A 526 7.38 10.69 -10.80
C ALA A 526 6.36 11.53 -10.00
N PHE A 527 5.08 11.26 -10.20
CA PHE A 527 3.97 11.99 -9.61
C PHE A 527 3.77 11.70 -8.10
N SER A 528 3.87 10.42 -7.68
CA SER A 528 3.68 10.00 -6.28
C SER A 528 4.63 10.68 -5.30
N LYS A 529 5.87 10.96 -5.74
CA LYS A 529 6.86 11.70 -4.93
C LYS A 529 6.41 13.13 -4.64
N GLN A 530 5.77 13.80 -5.61
CA GLN A 530 5.24 15.15 -5.42
C GLN A 530 3.97 15.15 -4.57
N TRP A 531 3.11 14.12 -4.71
CA TRP A 531 1.79 14.11 -4.10
C TRP A 531 1.80 13.78 -2.60
N TYR A 532 2.49 12.72 -2.16
CA TYR A 532 2.51 12.33 -0.74
C TYR A 532 3.87 12.48 -0.05
N SER A 533 5.00 12.57 -0.78
CA SER A 533 6.34 12.61 -0.16
C SER A 533 6.84 14.02 0.17
N GLN A 534 6.29 15.07 -0.43
CA GLN A 534 6.66 16.45 -0.14
C GLN A 534 5.64 17.09 0.83
N PHE A 535 6.09 17.46 2.03
CA PHE A 535 5.21 18.08 3.02
C PHE A 535 4.88 19.56 2.68
N ASN A 536 5.76 20.24 1.96
CA ASN A 536 5.77 21.70 1.80
C ASN A 536 4.81 22.27 0.74
N SER A 537 4.35 21.48 -0.23
CA SER A 537 3.73 22.08 -1.43
C SER A 537 2.28 22.54 -1.21
N GLY A 538 1.56 21.99 -0.23
CA GLY A 538 0.17 22.36 0.16
C GLY A 538 -0.92 22.19 -0.92
N VAL A 539 -0.54 22.23 -2.19
CA VAL A 539 -1.38 22.22 -3.38
C VAL A 539 -1.37 20.81 -3.95
N GLN A 540 -2.57 20.22 -4.04
CA GLN A 540 -2.75 18.91 -4.64
C GLN A 540 -2.71 19.02 -6.18
N PRO A 541 -2.00 18.11 -6.88
CA PRO A 541 -1.91 18.10 -8.34
C PRO A 541 -3.16 17.50 -9.00
N LEU A 542 -4.30 18.20 -8.89
CA LEU A 542 -5.63 17.71 -9.28
C LEU A 542 -5.73 17.28 -10.75
N ASP A 543 -5.14 18.03 -11.69
CA ASP A 543 -5.20 17.71 -13.12
C ASP A 543 -4.44 16.42 -13.46
N TYR A 544 -3.33 16.15 -12.76
CA TYR A 544 -2.62 14.90 -12.89
C TYR A 544 -3.41 13.73 -12.30
N ILE A 545 -4.05 13.92 -11.14
CA ILE A 545 -4.95 12.91 -10.53
C ILE A 545 -6.08 12.59 -11.51
N HIS A 546 -6.69 13.61 -12.11
CA HIS A 546 -7.74 13.48 -13.12
C HIS A 546 -7.26 12.69 -14.33
N SER A 547 -6.12 13.09 -14.93
CA SER A 547 -5.59 12.42 -16.12
C SER A 547 -5.18 10.97 -15.89
N TYR A 548 -4.74 10.64 -14.66
CA TYR A 548 -4.25 9.32 -14.33
C TYR A 548 -5.35 8.39 -13.81
N PHE A 549 -6.12 8.81 -12.79
CA PHE A 549 -7.12 7.98 -12.11
C PHE A 549 -8.57 8.28 -12.53
N GLY A 550 -8.83 9.40 -13.21
CA GLY A 550 -10.16 9.78 -13.69
C GLY A 550 -10.92 10.75 -12.79
N GLY A 551 -12.08 11.20 -13.28
CA GLY A 551 -12.92 12.24 -12.68
C GLY A 551 -13.32 11.99 -11.24
N THR A 552 -13.92 10.83 -10.94
CA THR A 552 -14.47 10.54 -9.60
C THR A 552 -13.42 10.61 -8.50
N VAL A 553 -12.21 10.10 -8.76
CA VAL A 553 -11.08 10.16 -7.81
C VAL A 553 -10.56 11.59 -7.67
N ALA A 554 -10.44 12.32 -8.77
CA ALA A 554 -10.00 13.72 -8.73
C ALA A 554 -10.98 14.63 -7.98
N PHE A 555 -12.29 14.41 -8.14
CA PHE A 555 -13.32 15.12 -7.36
C PHE A 555 -13.22 14.83 -5.86
N TYR A 556 -12.94 13.59 -5.47
CA TYR A 556 -12.72 13.25 -4.06
C TYR A 556 -11.55 14.04 -3.45
N PHE A 557 -10.37 13.97 -4.07
CA PHE A 557 -9.19 14.69 -3.57
C PHE A 557 -9.36 16.21 -3.61
N SER A 558 -10.07 16.72 -4.62
CA SER A 558 -10.45 18.14 -4.69
C SER A 558 -11.40 18.54 -3.57
N PHE A 559 -12.40 17.71 -3.27
CA PHE A 559 -13.33 17.93 -2.15
C PHE A 559 -12.60 17.89 -0.82
N LEU A 560 -11.79 16.86 -0.58
CA LEU A 560 -10.98 16.72 0.62
C LEU A 560 -10.02 17.91 0.82
N GLY A 561 -9.33 18.33 -0.25
CA GLY A 561 -8.45 19.49 -0.21
C GLY A 561 -9.20 20.80 0.05
N PHE A 562 -10.33 21.00 -0.61
CA PHE A 562 -11.17 22.18 -0.43
C PHE A 562 -11.79 22.23 0.97
N TYR A 563 -12.24 21.09 1.49
CA TYR A 563 -12.74 20.94 2.85
C TYR A 563 -11.64 21.23 3.89
N ASN A 564 -10.43 20.69 3.69
CA ASN A 564 -9.31 20.97 4.60
C ASN A 564 -8.89 22.46 4.58
N LEU A 565 -8.93 23.10 3.41
CA LEU A 565 -8.68 24.55 3.31
C LEU A 565 -9.77 25.36 4.02
N SER A 566 -11.05 25.01 3.82
CA SER A 566 -12.16 25.72 4.46
C SER A 566 -12.19 25.55 5.98
N LEU A 567 -11.66 24.43 6.50
CA LEU A 567 -11.54 24.15 7.94
C LEU A 567 -10.54 25.06 8.68
N GLN A 568 -9.63 25.73 7.98
CA GLN A 568 -8.66 26.62 8.63
C GLN A 568 -9.34 27.76 9.39
N LEU A 569 -10.41 28.33 8.82
CA LEU A 569 -11.18 29.42 9.45
C LEU A 569 -11.85 28.99 10.77
N PRO A 570 -12.68 27.93 10.83
CA PRO A 570 -13.24 27.44 12.09
C PRO A 570 -12.18 26.91 13.05
N ALA A 571 -11.05 26.35 12.55
CA ALA A 571 -9.96 25.89 13.41
C ALA A 571 -9.28 27.04 14.15
N VAL A 572 -8.96 28.13 13.45
CA VAL A 572 -8.35 29.32 14.05
C VAL A 572 -9.34 29.98 15.02
N LEU A 573 -10.59 30.19 14.61
CA LEU A 573 -11.61 30.77 15.49
C LEU A 573 -11.83 29.92 16.74
N GLY A 574 -11.95 28.60 16.58
CA GLY A 574 -12.12 27.65 17.68
C GLY A 574 -10.93 27.64 18.64
N ALA A 575 -9.70 27.71 18.13
CA ALA A 575 -8.49 27.82 18.96
C ALA A 575 -8.43 29.14 19.73
N VAL A 576 -8.73 30.27 19.06
CA VAL A 576 -8.79 31.59 19.68
C VAL A 576 -9.81 31.61 20.82
N LEU A 577 -11.02 31.10 20.60
CA LEU A 577 -12.06 31.02 21.62
C LEU A 577 -11.73 30.06 22.77
N TYR A 578 -10.91 29.04 22.52
CA TYR A 578 -10.47 28.08 23.54
C TYR A 578 -9.35 28.62 24.43
N PHE A 579 -8.34 29.27 23.86
CA PHE A 579 -7.15 29.73 24.59
C PHE A 579 -7.29 31.14 25.19
N LEU A 580 -8.16 31.99 24.64
CA LEU A 580 -8.45 33.30 25.22
C LEU A 580 -9.52 33.19 26.32
N PRO A 581 -9.59 34.16 27.25
CA PRO A 581 -10.62 34.21 28.30
C PRO A 581 -12.06 34.43 27.78
N TRP A 582 -12.30 34.21 26.49
CA TRP A 582 -13.59 34.24 25.80
C TRP A 582 -14.30 32.88 25.80
N ASN A 583 -13.85 31.92 26.61
CA ASN A 583 -14.57 30.69 26.91
C ASN A 583 -15.84 30.93 27.77
N SER A 584 -16.59 31.98 27.41
CA SER A 584 -17.87 32.41 27.97
C SER A 584 -19.01 32.02 27.01
N LEU A 585 -20.26 32.09 27.48
CA LEU A 585 -21.47 31.78 26.68
C LEU A 585 -21.45 32.46 25.30
N ASN A 586 -21.05 33.74 25.27
CA ASN A 586 -21.00 34.53 24.05
C ASN A 586 -20.06 33.90 23.01
N GLY A 587 -18.93 33.32 23.43
CA GLY A 587 -17.99 32.64 22.54
C GLY A 587 -18.59 31.38 21.90
N GLN A 588 -19.34 30.57 22.66
CA GLN A 588 -19.95 29.33 22.15
C GLN A 588 -21.11 29.60 21.20
N VAL A 589 -21.95 30.60 21.51
CA VAL A 589 -23.04 31.03 20.61
C VAL A 589 -22.47 31.63 19.33
N LEU A 590 -21.45 32.48 19.43
CA LEU A 590 -20.75 33.03 18.25
C LEU A 590 -20.14 31.93 17.38
N LEU A 591 -19.52 30.91 17.98
CA LEU A 591 -18.96 29.77 17.27
C LEU A 591 -20.04 28.95 16.54
N ALA A 592 -21.20 28.73 17.17
CA ALA A 592 -22.30 27.99 16.57
C ALA A 592 -22.91 28.75 15.36
N ILE A 593 -23.16 30.06 15.51
CA ILE A 593 -23.64 30.91 14.42
C ILE A 593 -22.62 30.93 13.28
N PHE A 594 -21.33 31.10 13.61
CA PHE A 594 -20.26 31.06 12.63
C PHE A 594 -20.23 29.73 11.88
N ASN A 595 -20.27 28.59 12.57
CA ASN A 595 -20.19 27.27 11.95
C ASN A 595 -21.41 26.96 11.06
N VAL A 596 -22.61 27.43 11.42
CA VAL A 596 -23.81 27.32 10.56
C VAL A 596 -23.69 28.17 9.29
N VAL A 597 -23.18 29.39 9.39
CA VAL A 597 -22.94 30.26 8.22
C VAL A 597 -21.84 29.66 7.36
N TRP A 598 -20.73 29.24 7.98
CA TRP A 598 -19.60 28.61 7.33
C TRP A 598 -20.00 27.33 6.59
N SER A 599 -20.80 26.45 7.19
CA SER A 599 -21.24 25.21 6.54
C SER A 599 -22.05 25.49 5.28
N THR A 600 -22.94 26.48 5.32
CA THR A 600 -23.74 26.91 4.16
C THR A 600 -22.84 27.50 3.06
N VAL A 601 -21.94 28.42 3.42
CA VAL A 601 -21.01 29.07 2.48
C VAL A 601 -20.07 28.05 1.86
N PHE A 602 -19.53 27.12 2.65
CA PHE A 602 -18.66 26.04 2.18
C PHE A 602 -19.34 25.19 1.10
N LEU A 603 -20.58 24.75 1.32
CA LEU A 603 -21.30 23.90 0.37
C LEU A 603 -21.62 24.64 -0.94
N GLU A 604 -21.99 25.92 -0.88
CA GLU A 604 -22.24 26.73 -2.08
C GLU A 604 -20.95 27.05 -2.84
N LEU A 605 -19.86 27.37 -2.15
CA LEU A 605 -18.55 27.56 -2.78
C LEU A 605 -18.04 26.25 -3.40
N TRP A 606 -18.31 25.11 -2.78
CA TRP A 606 -17.98 23.81 -3.34
C TRP A 606 -18.72 23.55 -4.66
N LYS A 607 -20.03 23.85 -4.75
CA LYS A 607 -20.78 23.74 -6.03
C LYS A 607 -20.12 24.53 -7.15
N ARG A 608 -19.72 25.78 -6.86
CA ARG A 608 -19.04 26.66 -7.82
C ARG A 608 -17.70 26.07 -8.27
N ARG A 609 -16.87 25.62 -7.31
CA ARG A 609 -15.58 24.97 -7.60
C ARG A 609 -15.76 23.66 -8.37
N SER A 610 -16.77 22.86 -8.03
CA SER A 610 -17.08 21.62 -8.74
C SER A 610 -17.45 21.90 -10.19
N ALA A 611 -18.23 22.95 -10.46
CA ALA A 611 -18.60 23.35 -11.81
C ALA A 611 -17.38 23.86 -12.62
N GLU A 612 -16.49 24.63 -11.99
CA GLU A 612 -15.23 25.10 -12.60
C GLU A 612 -14.34 23.92 -13.02
N LEU A 613 -14.15 22.95 -12.13
CA LEU A 613 -13.37 21.73 -12.41
C LEU A 613 -14.03 20.88 -13.49
N ALA A 614 -15.35 20.69 -13.42
CA ALA A 614 -16.09 19.94 -14.43
C ALA A 614 -15.99 20.59 -15.81
N TYR A 615 -15.98 21.93 -15.88
CA TYR A 615 -15.76 22.66 -17.12
C TYR A 615 -14.32 22.48 -17.61
N GLY A 616 -13.32 22.70 -16.74
CA GLY A 616 -11.90 22.55 -17.08
C GLY A 616 -11.50 21.14 -17.51
N TRP A 617 -12.16 20.12 -16.98
CA TRP A 617 -11.96 18.72 -17.36
C TRP A 617 -12.85 18.25 -18.53
N GLY A 618 -13.79 19.07 -19.00
CA GLY A 618 -14.67 18.73 -20.12
C GLY A 618 -15.78 17.73 -19.78
N THR A 619 -16.09 17.56 -18.50
CA THR A 619 -17.15 16.65 -18.04
C THR A 619 -18.48 17.36 -17.78
N LEU A 620 -18.50 18.70 -17.69
CA LEU A 620 -19.72 19.48 -17.49
C LEU A 620 -20.67 19.43 -18.69
N LEU A 621 -20.10 19.53 -19.90
CA LEU A 621 -20.82 19.48 -21.18
C LEU A 621 -20.98 18.06 -21.72
N LEU A 622 -20.52 17.06 -20.95
CA LEU A 622 -20.70 15.67 -21.32
C LEU A 622 -22.20 15.42 -21.39
N ASN A 623 -22.71 15.26 -22.61
CA ASN A 623 -24.05 14.72 -22.80
C ASN A 623 -24.05 13.41 -22.02
N SER A 624 -24.97 13.26 -21.05
CA SER A 624 -25.20 12.00 -20.38
C SER A 624 -25.73 11.01 -21.43
N THR A 625 -24.83 10.52 -22.29
CA THR A 625 -25.13 9.53 -23.31
C THR A 625 -25.71 8.33 -22.61
N PHE A 626 -26.76 7.80 -23.20
CA PHE A 626 -27.55 6.67 -22.71
C PHE A 626 -26.63 5.57 -22.17
N GLU A 627 -26.45 5.52 -20.85
CA GLU A 627 -25.70 4.46 -20.18
C GLU A 627 -26.33 3.11 -20.56
N GLU A 628 -25.47 2.15 -20.91
CA GLU A 628 -25.92 0.80 -21.21
C GLU A 628 -26.52 0.14 -19.95
N PRO A 629 -27.46 -0.79 -20.12
CA PRO A 629 -27.96 -1.57 -18.99
C PRO A 629 -26.83 -2.31 -18.28
N ARG A 630 -26.86 -2.34 -16.95
CA ARG A 630 -25.90 -3.10 -16.14
C ARG A 630 -26.01 -4.61 -16.42
N PRO A 631 -24.94 -5.40 -16.25
CA PRO A 631 -24.93 -6.83 -16.59
C PRO A 631 -26.01 -7.66 -15.89
N ASN A 632 -26.37 -7.29 -14.66
CA ASN A 632 -27.39 -7.97 -13.86
C ASN A 632 -28.82 -7.46 -14.12
N TYR A 633 -29.01 -6.51 -15.04
CA TYR A 633 -30.34 -6.00 -15.37
C TYR A 633 -31.10 -7.02 -16.22
N TRP A 634 -32.33 -7.32 -15.81
CA TRP A 634 -33.17 -8.29 -16.48
C TRP A 634 -34.57 -7.74 -16.71
N GLY A 635 -35.27 -8.27 -17.70
CA GLY A 635 -36.59 -7.82 -18.10
C GLY A 635 -37.07 -8.56 -19.34
N THR A 636 -38.28 -8.25 -19.80
CA THR A 636 -38.78 -8.77 -21.07
C THR A 636 -38.11 -8.02 -22.21
N MET A 637 -37.64 -8.73 -23.24
CA MET A 637 -37.04 -8.08 -24.41
C MET A 637 -38.04 -7.14 -25.08
N GLY A 638 -37.68 -5.87 -25.20
CA GLY A 638 -38.49 -4.83 -25.78
C GLY A 638 -37.67 -3.92 -26.68
N HIS A 639 -38.35 -3.20 -27.56
CA HIS A 639 -37.71 -2.20 -28.41
C HIS A 639 -37.63 -0.87 -27.67
N ASN A 640 -36.42 -0.40 -27.37
CA ASN A 640 -36.22 0.89 -26.71
C ASN A 640 -36.67 2.02 -27.66
N PRO A 641 -37.63 2.89 -27.27
CA PRO A 641 -38.17 3.94 -28.14
C PRO A 641 -37.15 5.05 -28.45
N VAL A 642 -36.13 5.22 -27.60
CA VAL A 642 -35.09 6.25 -27.72
C VAL A 642 -33.90 5.72 -28.52
N MET A 643 -33.34 4.58 -28.12
CA MET A 643 -32.15 4.02 -28.77
C MET A 643 -32.45 3.18 -30.02
N LYS A 644 -33.72 2.84 -30.27
CA LYS A 644 -34.17 1.96 -31.36
C LYS A 644 -33.41 0.61 -31.41
N ARG A 645 -33.10 0.07 -30.23
CA ARG A 645 -32.38 -1.20 -30.03
C ARG A 645 -33.23 -2.14 -29.19
N TRP A 646 -33.05 -3.44 -29.41
CA TRP A 646 -33.62 -4.48 -28.55
C TRP A 646 -32.81 -4.55 -27.25
N GLU A 647 -33.47 -4.32 -26.12
CA GLU A 647 -32.88 -4.46 -24.80
C GLU A 647 -33.89 -5.05 -23.81
N PRO A 648 -33.43 -5.64 -22.68
CA PRO A 648 -34.32 -6.01 -21.60
C PRO A 648 -35.09 -4.77 -21.12
N TYR A 649 -36.38 -4.90 -20.88
CA TYR A 649 -37.22 -3.83 -20.34
C TYR A 649 -37.90 -4.29 -19.05
N PHE A 650 -37.77 -3.49 -18.00
CA PHE A 650 -38.41 -3.69 -16.70
C PHE A 650 -39.31 -2.49 -16.35
N PRO A 651 -40.63 -2.71 -16.11
CA PRO A 651 -41.57 -1.63 -15.81
C PRO A 651 -41.16 -0.80 -14.58
N SER A 652 -41.14 0.53 -14.74
CA SER A 652 -40.75 1.46 -13.67
C SER A 652 -41.74 1.45 -12.49
N ALA A 653 -43.02 1.21 -12.74
CA ALA A 653 -44.04 1.07 -11.69
C ALA A 653 -43.76 -0.13 -10.77
N GLU A 654 -43.39 -1.28 -11.33
CA GLU A 654 -43.02 -2.47 -10.55
C GLU A 654 -41.76 -2.20 -9.71
N ARG A 655 -40.74 -1.54 -10.29
CA ARG A 655 -39.55 -1.12 -9.53
C ARG A 655 -39.91 -0.20 -8.37
N LYS A 656 -40.78 0.80 -8.59
CA LYS A 656 -41.23 1.69 -7.52
C LYS A 656 -41.99 0.95 -6.42
N LYS A 657 -42.84 -0.04 -6.75
CA LYS A 657 -43.50 -0.88 -5.76
C LYS A 657 -42.48 -1.65 -4.90
N ARG A 658 -41.46 -2.25 -5.54
CA ARG A 658 -40.36 -2.94 -4.86
C ARG A 658 -39.64 -2.03 -3.86
N ILE A 659 -39.29 -0.82 -4.29
CA ILE A 659 -38.62 0.17 -3.43
C ILE A 659 -39.50 0.55 -2.23
N TRP A 660 -40.74 1.00 -2.49
CA TRP A 660 -41.59 1.58 -1.44
C TRP A 660 -42.18 0.56 -0.46
N PHE A 661 -42.55 -0.63 -0.93
CA PHE A 661 -43.26 -1.60 -0.09
C PHE A 661 -42.37 -2.71 0.49
N VAL A 662 -41.13 -2.85 0.02
CA VAL A 662 -40.19 -3.85 0.56
C VAL A 662 -38.92 -3.19 1.05
N SER A 663 -38.17 -2.50 0.17
CA SER A 663 -36.88 -1.95 0.56
C SER A 663 -36.99 -0.90 1.67
N THR A 664 -37.88 0.08 1.53
CA THR A 664 -38.04 1.14 2.53
C THR A 664 -38.46 0.60 3.91
N PRO A 665 -39.48 -0.28 4.04
CA PRO A 665 -39.81 -0.90 5.33
C PRO A 665 -38.66 -1.71 5.95
N VAL A 666 -37.90 -2.46 5.15
CA VAL A 666 -36.73 -3.21 5.65
C VAL A 666 -35.65 -2.25 6.17
N VAL A 667 -35.37 -1.16 5.43
CA VAL A 667 -34.46 -0.12 5.88
C VAL A 667 -34.93 0.46 7.23
N CYS A 668 -36.21 0.83 7.34
CA CYS A 668 -36.79 1.34 8.58
C CYS A 668 -36.69 0.35 9.75
N ALA A 669 -36.89 -0.95 9.50
CA ALA A 669 -36.75 -1.99 10.54
C ALA A 669 -35.31 -2.08 11.07
N PHE A 670 -34.31 -1.99 10.19
CA PHE A 670 -32.91 -1.95 10.60
C PHE A 670 -32.55 -0.67 11.37
N LEU A 671 -33.09 0.49 10.98
CA LEU A 671 -32.92 1.73 11.73
C LEU A 671 -33.52 1.62 13.14
N TRP A 672 -34.69 0.98 13.27
CA TRP A 672 -35.30 0.72 14.56
C TRP A 672 -34.45 -0.21 15.43
N LEU A 673 -33.89 -1.29 14.85
CA LEU A 673 -32.99 -2.21 15.56
C LEU A 673 -31.75 -1.49 16.11
N THR A 674 -31.15 -0.59 15.33
CA THR A 674 -30.04 0.25 15.78
C THR A 674 -30.40 1.05 17.04
N VAL A 675 -31.56 1.72 17.02
CA VAL A 675 -32.02 2.53 18.15
C VAL A 675 -32.26 1.64 19.37
N MET A 676 -32.83 0.44 19.18
CA MET A 676 -33.00 -0.52 20.27
C MET A 676 -31.67 -1.03 20.84
N GLY A 677 -30.67 -1.29 19.98
CA GLY A 677 -29.32 -1.63 20.43
C GLY A 677 -28.65 -0.52 21.25
N MET A 678 -28.90 0.75 20.89
CA MET A 678 -28.46 1.90 21.69
C MET A 678 -29.17 1.97 23.05
N VAL A 679 -30.48 1.76 23.09
CA VAL A 679 -31.24 1.74 24.36
C VAL A 679 -30.76 0.60 25.27
N ALA A 680 -30.54 -0.60 24.70
CA ALA A 680 -29.98 -1.73 25.42
C ALA A 680 -28.58 -1.44 25.98
N TYR A 681 -27.73 -0.73 25.23
CA TYR A 681 -26.44 -0.26 25.71
C TYR A 681 -26.57 0.61 26.96
N PHE A 682 -27.44 1.63 26.93
CA PHE A 682 -27.63 2.50 28.09
C PHE A 682 -28.23 1.79 29.29
N TYR A 683 -29.11 0.81 29.06
CA TYR A 683 -29.65 -0.03 30.11
C TYR A 683 -28.56 -0.87 30.79
N LEU A 684 -27.71 -1.54 29.99
CA LEU A 684 -26.58 -2.32 30.50
C LEU A 684 -25.55 -1.45 31.22
N GLU A 685 -25.23 -0.27 30.68
CA GLU A 685 -24.34 0.69 31.32
C GLU A 685 -24.85 1.09 32.71
N TRP A 686 -26.17 1.31 32.84
CA TRP A 686 -26.79 1.61 34.12
C TRP A 686 -26.70 0.43 35.10
N CYS A 687 -27.05 -0.80 34.68
CA CYS A 687 -26.97 -1.99 35.52
C CYS A 687 -25.56 -2.23 36.10
N VAL A 688 -24.53 -2.09 35.26
CA VAL A 688 -23.14 -2.33 35.68
C VAL A 688 -22.64 -1.22 36.61
N LYS A 689 -23.00 0.05 36.35
CA LYS A 689 -22.67 1.16 37.25
C LYS A 689 -23.35 1.02 38.61
N ASP A 690 -24.62 0.62 38.63
CA ASP A 690 -25.35 0.34 39.87
C ASP A 690 -24.69 -0.81 40.66
N TYR A 691 -24.33 -1.92 40.00
CA TYR A 691 -23.61 -3.01 40.64
C TYR A 691 -22.25 -2.57 41.22
N TYR A 692 -21.43 -1.85 40.44
CA TYR A 692 -20.14 -1.33 40.89
C TYR A 692 -20.28 -0.37 42.09
N SER A 693 -21.34 0.45 42.10
CA SER A 693 -21.61 1.37 43.21
C SER A 693 -21.98 0.65 44.51
N ARG A 694 -22.54 -0.56 44.42
CA ARG A 694 -22.91 -1.39 45.59
C ARG A 694 -21.73 -2.22 46.09
N GLU A 695 -20.95 -2.81 45.18
CA GLU A 695 -19.83 -3.69 45.51
C GLU A 695 -18.54 -3.31 44.73
N PRO A 696 -17.80 -2.29 45.17
CA PRO A 696 -16.54 -1.92 44.54
C PRO A 696 -15.49 -3.00 44.80
N SER A 697 -15.22 -3.81 43.78
CA SER A 697 -14.18 -4.85 43.81
C SER A 697 -13.22 -4.70 42.63
N TRP A 698 -12.02 -5.28 42.77
CA TRP A 698 -11.01 -5.28 41.69
C TRP A 698 -11.50 -6.04 40.44
N LEU A 699 -12.43 -6.99 40.59
CA LEU A 699 -13.10 -7.69 39.50
C LEU A 699 -14.26 -6.87 38.89
N ALA A 700 -14.92 -6.01 39.66
CA ALA A 700 -16.01 -5.16 39.16
C ALA A 700 -15.51 -3.95 38.34
N MET A 701 -14.26 -3.51 38.54
CA MET A 701 -13.70 -2.38 37.79
C MET A 701 -13.56 -2.66 36.28
N PRO A 702 -13.03 -3.81 35.82
CA PRO A 702 -13.07 -4.19 34.39
C PRO A 702 -14.49 -4.30 33.83
N LEU A 703 -15.47 -4.69 34.66
CA LEU A 703 -16.85 -4.91 34.22
C LEU A 703 -17.51 -3.63 33.69
N LEU A 704 -17.12 -2.44 34.20
CA LEU A 704 -17.61 -1.13 33.73
C LEU A 704 -17.39 -0.91 32.22
N TYR A 705 -16.39 -1.55 31.61
CA TYR A 705 -16.10 -1.42 30.19
C TYR A 705 -16.91 -2.38 29.32
N LEU A 706 -17.48 -3.45 29.91
CA LEU A 706 -18.19 -4.51 29.19
C LEU A 706 -19.35 -4.00 28.31
N PRO A 707 -20.26 -3.12 28.79
CA PRO A 707 -21.35 -2.60 27.96
C PRO A 707 -20.85 -1.87 26.70
N SER A 708 -19.74 -1.12 26.83
CA SER A 708 -19.17 -0.39 25.70
C SER A 708 -18.55 -1.34 24.68
N VAL A 709 -17.84 -2.38 25.12
CA VAL A 709 -17.29 -3.42 24.23
C VAL A 709 -18.41 -4.17 23.49
N LEU A 710 -19.46 -4.60 24.20
CA LEU A 710 -20.60 -5.29 23.60
C LEU A 710 -21.32 -4.40 22.57
N HIS A 711 -21.47 -3.11 22.85
CA HIS A 711 -22.09 -2.18 21.92
C HIS A 711 -21.25 -1.99 20.65
N ILE A 712 -19.92 -1.88 20.77
CA ILE A 712 -19.02 -1.80 19.59
C ILE A 712 -19.17 -3.05 18.71
N LEU A 713 -19.13 -4.24 19.32
CA LEU A 713 -19.31 -5.51 18.59
C LEU A 713 -20.67 -5.60 17.91
N TYR A 714 -21.73 -5.15 18.59
CA TYR A 714 -23.08 -5.11 18.04
C TYR A 714 -23.18 -4.17 16.84
N VAL A 715 -22.65 -2.95 16.95
CA VAL A 715 -22.69 -1.95 15.87
C VAL A 715 -21.91 -2.45 14.64
N ASP A 716 -20.73 -3.03 14.85
CA ASP A 716 -19.92 -3.57 13.75
C ASP A 716 -20.64 -4.74 13.04
N PHE A 717 -21.19 -5.68 13.81
CA PHE A 717 -22.02 -6.76 13.28
C PHE A 717 -23.21 -6.24 12.48
N MET A 718 -23.95 -5.27 13.01
CA MET A 718 -25.10 -4.66 12.33
C MET A 718 -24.70 -3.92 11.05
N ASN A 719 -23.56 -3.21 11.03
CA ASN A 719 -23.00 -2.58 9.83
C ASN A 719 -22.68 -3.60 8.73
N HIS A 720 -22.08 -4.74 9.10
CA HIS A 720 -21.77 -5.80 8.14
C HIS A 720 -23.04 -6.43 7.56
N VAL A 721 -23.98 -6.83 8.42
CA VAL A 721 -25.25 -7.44 8.01
C VAL A 721 -26.06 -6.49 7.13
N TYR A 722 -26.21 -5.22 7.56
CA TYR A 722 -27.01 -4.25 6.81
C TYR A 722 -26.40 -3.93 5.45
N LYS A 723 -25.06 -3.83 5.33
CA LYS A 723 -24.41 -3.61 4.03
C LYS A 723 -24.76 -4.71 3.03
N THR A 724 -24.74 -5.97 3.48
CA THR A 724 -25.11 -7.13 2.66
C THR A 724 -26.59 -7.09 2.27
N VAL A 725 -27.48 -6.82 3.23
CA VAL A 725 -28.92 -6.69 2.98
C VAL A 725 -29.23 -5.54 2.03
N ALA A 726 -28.61 -4.37 2.20
CA ALA A 726 -28.78 -3.20 1.35
C ALA A 726 -28.33 -3.48 -0.10
N HIS A 727 -27.23 -4.24 -0.28
CA HIS A 727 -26.82 -4.69 -1.61
C HIS A 727 -27.86 -5.63 -2.22
N MET A 728 -28.29 -6.67 -1.49
CA MET A 728 -29.31 -7.63 -1.96
C MET A 728 -30.63 -6.95 -2.33
N LEU A 729 -31.11 -6.01 -1.50
CA LEU A 729 -32.32 -5.23 -1.78
C LEU A 729 -32.16 -4.40 -3.06
N THR A 730 -31.01 -3.75 -3.24
CA THR A 730 -30.78 -2.88 -4.40
C THR A 730 -30.58 -3.69 -5.69
N GLU A 731 -30.02 -4.91 -5.61
CA GLU A 731 -30.02 -5.87 -6.72
C GLU A 731 -31.45 -6.29 -7.07
N TRP A 732 -32.26 -6.60 -6.06
CA TRP A 732 -33.66 -7.02 -6.25
C TRP A 732 -34.55 -5.89 -6.80
N GLU A 733 -34.24 -4.62 -6.50
CA GLU A 733 -34.90 -3.45 -7.12
C GLU A 733 -34.70 -3.38 -8.64
N ASN A 734 -33.69 -4.07 -9.19
CA ASN A 734 -33.45 -4.20 -10.62
C ASN A 734 -33.33 -2.83 -11.34
N HIS A 735 -32.35 -2.03 -10.92
CA HIS A 735 -32.01 -0.76 -11.56
C HIS A 735 -31.42 -1.00 -12.95
N ARG A 736 -31.75 -0.13 -13.93
CA ARG A 736 -31.28 -0.31 -15.31
C ARG A 736 -29.80 0.01 -15.46
N VAL A 737 -29.35 1.13 -14.88
CA VAL A 737 -27.98 1.65 -15.06
C VAL A 737 -27.18 1.55 -13.78
N GLU A 738 -25.86 1.45 -13.91
CA GLU A 738 -24.96 1.29 -12.76
C GLU A 738 -24.96 2.53 -11.86
N SER A 739 -25.04 3.73 -12.44
CA SER A 739 -25.11 4.98 -11.68
C SER A 739 -26.33 5.05 -10.75
N ASP A 740 -27.50 4.60 -11.19
CA ASP A 740 -28.72 4.59 -10.38
C ASP A 740 -28.71 3.50 -9.30
N PHE A 741 -28.15 2.33 -9.60
CA PHE A 741 -27.90 1.29 -8.60
C PHE A 741 -27.00 1.83 -7.48
N GLN A 742 -25.86 2.42 -7.84
CA GLN A 742 -24.90 2.96 -6.87
C GLN A 742 -25.51 4.09 -6.03
N LYS A 743 -26.32 4.99 -6.62
CA LYS A 743 -27.04 6.04 -5.89
C LYS A 743 -27.98 5.45 -4.82
N HIS A 744 -28.83 4.50 -5.19
CA HIS A 744 -29.81 3.91 -4.26
C HIS A 744 -29.15 3.05 -3.19
N TYR A 745 -28.11 2.30 -3.54
CA TYR A 745 -27.33 1.52 -2.59
C TYR A 745 -26.61 2.45 -1.59
N THR A 746 -25.91 3.48 -2.10
CA THR A 746 -25.21 4.48 -1.29
C THR A 746 -26.16 5.18 -0.33
N LEU A 747 -27.35 5.60 -0.79
CA LEU A 747 -28.35 6.25 0.06
C LEU A 747 -28.81 5.36 1.23
N LYS A 748 -29.09 4.08 0.98
CA LYS A 748 -29.49 3.14 2.03
C LYS A 748 -28.40 2.99 3.09
N VAL A 749 -27.16 2.70 2.66
CA VAL A 749 -26.01 2.53 3.56
C VAL A 749 -25.69 3.82 4.31
N LEU A 750 -25.79 4.98 3.65
CA LEU A 750 -25.56 6.29 4.25
C LEU A 750 -26.53 6.58 5.39
N VAL A 751 -27.84 6.43 5.17
CA VAL A 751 -28.87 6.71 6.19
C VAL A 751 -28.66 5.82 7.42
N PHE A 752 -28.39 4.54 7.20
CA PHE A 752 -28.11 3.60 8.29
C PHE A 752 -26.84 3.94 9.07
N ARG A 753 -25.74 4.24 8.36
CA ARG A 753 -24.48 4.65 9.00
C ARG A 753 -24.65 5.96 9.77
N PHE A 754 -25.39 6.93 9.23
CA PHE A 754 -25.67 8.18 9.91
C PHE A 754 -26.37 7.94 11.26
N ILE A 755 -27.45 7.16 11.29
CA ILE A 755 -28.14 6.86 12.55
C ILE A 755 -27.24 6.07 13.51
N ASN A 756 -26.49 5.08 13.04
CA ASN A 756 -25.55 4.34 13.89
C ASN A 756 -24.48 5.25 14.53
N CYS A 757 -23.90 6.17 13.77
CA CYS A 757 -22.83 7.04 14.25
C CYS A 757 -23.33 8.15 15.18
N PHE A 758 -24.51 8.71 14.89
CA PHE A 758 -24.98 9.92 15.57
C PHE A 758 -26.08 9.66 16.62
N ALA A 759 -26.79 8.54 16.61
CA ALA A 759 -27.91 8.30 17.54
C ALA A 759 -27.50 8.42 19.02
N VAL A 760 -26.34 7.88 19.39
CA VAL A 760 -25.80 8.00 20.77
C VAL A 760 -25.56 9.47 21.13
N LEU A 761 -25.03 10.26 20.21
CA LEU A 761 -24.77 11.69 20.43
C LEU A 761 -26.07 12.49 20.50
N PHE A 762 -27.04 12.22 19.61
CA PHE A 762 -28.38 12.81 19.67
C PHE A 762 -29.08 12.48 21.00
N TYR A 763 -28.97 11.23 21.48
CA TYR A 763 -29.56 10.82 22.75
C TYR A 763 -28.91 11.54 23.94
N ILE A 764 -27.58 11.66 23.97
CA ILE A 764 -26.89 12.37 25.04
C ILE A 764 -27.23 13.87 25.01
N ALA A 765 -27.23 14.47 23.83
CA ALA A 765 -27.46 15.89 23.63
C ALA A 765 -28.90 16.31 23.97
N PHE A 766 -29.90 15.59 23.46
CA PHE A 766 -31.29 16.07 23.45
C PHE A 766 -32.18 15.36 24.47
N TYR A 767 -31.92 14.09 24.79
CA TYR A 767 -32.68 13.35 25.78
C TYR A 767 -32.06 13.45 27.19
N LYS A 768 -30.77 13.14 27.33
CA LYS A 768 -30.07 13.29 28.63
C LYS A 768 -29.70 14.73 28.97
N GLN A 769 -29.56 15.59 27.96
CA GLN A 769 -29.20 17.01 28.11
C GLN A 769 -27.86 17.23 28.86
N ASP A 770 -26.92 16.29 28.71
CA ASP A 770 -25.62 16.33 29.39
C ASP A 770 -24.52 16.76 28.41
N LEU A 771 -24.24 18.07 28.39
CA LEU A 771 -23.24 18.67 27.51
C LEU A 771 -21.80 18.26 27.85
N GLU A 772 -21.51 17.95 29.12
CA GLU A 772 -20.18 17.49 29.51
C GLU A 772 -19.90 16.08 29.04
N LEU A 773 -20.88 15.18 29.21
CA LEU A 773 -20.79 13.83 28.67
C LEU A 773 -20.70 13.85 27.14
N LEU A 774 -21.48 14.72 26.49
CA LEU A 774 -21.40 14.92 25.05
C LEU A 774 -20.00 15.38 24.62
N ARG A 775 -19.40 16.36 25.32
CA ARG A 775 -18.03 16.82 25.07
C ARG A 775 -17.02 15.69 25.23
N LYS A 776 -17.07 14.95 26.34
CA LYS A 776 -16.16 13.82 26.61
C LYS A 776 -16.24 12.76 25.51
N ARG A 777 -17.46 12.40 25.08
CA ARG A 777 -17.69 11.42 24.01
C ARG A 777 -17.21 11.94 22.66
N LEU A 778 -17.51 13.18 22.30
CA LEU A 778 -17.08 13.79 21.04
C LEU A 778 -15.55 13.86 20.94
N VAL A 779 -14.87 14.32 22.00
CA VAL A 779 -13.39 14.37 22.05
C VAL A 779 -12.79 12.97 21.95
N SER A 780 -13.37 11.99 22.65
CA SER A 780 -12.92 10.60 22.56
C SER A 780 -13.08 10.05 21.14
N LEU A 781 -14.20 10.30 20.47
CA LEU A 781 -14.41 9.89 19.08
C LEU A 781 -13.42 10.58 18.13
N LEU A 782 -13.21 11.89 18.28
CA LEU A 782 -12.28 12.62 17.42
C LEU A 782 -10.83 12.17 17.60
N ILE A 783 -10.35 11.94 18.83
CA ILE A 783 -8.95 11.56 19.04
C ILE A 783 -8.72 10.06 18.85
N VAL A 784 -9.51 9.23 19.54
CA VAL A 784 -9.30 7.77 19.57
C VAL A 784 -9.66 7.15 18.23
N SER A 785 -10.79 7.53 17.63
CA SER A 785 -11.18 6.96 16.33
C SER A 785 -10.20 7.37 15.23
N GLN A 786 -9.70 8.60 15.23
CA GLN A 786 -8.72 9.04 14.24
C GLN A 786 -7.40 8.27 14.38
N ILE A 787 -6.90 8.08 15.61
CA ILE A 787 -5.68 7.28 15.83
C ILE A 787 -5.89 5.84 15.36
N ILE A 788 -7.01 5.22 15.72
CA ILE A 788 -7.34 3.85 15.30
C ILE A 788 -7.43 3.79 13.78
N ASN A 789 -8.16 4.71 13.14
CA ASN A 789 -8.30 4.77 11.69
C ASN A 789 -6.93 4.87 11.02
N GLN A 790 -6.09 5.81 11.42
CA GLN A 790 -4.74 5.97 10.86
C GLN A 790 -3.85 4.75 11.05
N VAL A 791 -3.96 4.06 12.18
CA VAL A 791 -3.26 2.79 12.40
C VAL A 791 -3.82 1.71 11.47
N THR A 792 -5.14 1.52 11.41
CA THR A 792 -5.76 0.48 10.58
C THR A 792 -5.62 0.72 9.09
N GLU A 793 -5.46 1.97 8.69
CA GLU A 793 -5.48 2.38 7.29
C GLU A 793 -4.07 2.48 6.70
N ALA A 794 -3.13 3.06 7.45
CA ALA A 794 -1.76 3.25 6.97
C ALA A 794 -0.80 2.18 7.52
N LEU A 795 -0.85 1.93 8.83
CA LEU A 795 0.13 1.06 9.50
C LEU A 795 -0.17 -0.42 9.29
N VAL A 796 -1.42 -0.86 9.48
CA VAL A 796 -1.79 -2.27 9.37
C VAL A 796 -1.54 -2.84 7.97
N PRO A 797 -1.98 -2.21 6.86
CA PRO A 797 -1.73 -2.75 5.53
C PRO A 797 -0.24 -2.79 5.20
N TYR A 798 0.50 -1.78 5.66
CA TYR A 798 1.95 -1.75 5.52
C TYR A 798 2.64 -2.88 6.31
N LEU A 799 2.24 -3.14 7.56
CA LEU A 799 2.79 -4.24 8.36
C LEU A 799 2.39 -5.60 7.77
N LEU A 800 1.14 -5.77 7.34
CA LEU A 800 0.64 -7.00 6.71
C LEU A 800 1.37 -7.29 5.40
N GLU A 801 1.51 -6.31 4.51
CA GLU A 801 2.26 -6.48 3.25
C GLU A 801 3.72 -6.86 3.53
N ARG A 802 4.30 -6.31 4.61
CA ARG A 802 5.71 -6.46 4.95
C ARG A 802 6.04 -7.76 5.69
N PHE A 803 5.16 -8.25 6.56
CA PHE A 803 5.35 -9.49 7.32
C PHE A 803 4.67 -10.71 6.67
N PHE A 804 3.57 -10.49 5.96
CA PHE A 804 2.82 -11.51 5.24
C PHE A 804 2.67 -11.11 3.77
N PRO A 805 3.79 -11.03 3.01
CA PRO A 805 3.73 -10.68 1.60
C PRO A 805 2.80 -11.64 0.87
N SER A 806 1.88 -11.06 0.10
CA SER A 806 0.91 -11.82 -0.70
C SER A 806 1.63 -12.76 -1.67
N GLN A 807 0.95 -13.80 -2.16
CA GLN A 807 1.54 -14.73 -3.14
C GLN A 807 2.07 -13.99 -4.38
N GLY A 808 1.44 -12.88 -4.79
CA GLY A 808 1.92 -12.02 -5.86
C GLY A 808 3.21 -11.26 -5.54
N THR A 809 3.41 -10.83 -4.29
CA THR A 809 4.68 -10.21 -3.85
C THR A 809 5.80 -11.25 -3.82
N LYS A 810 5.51 -12.49 -3.40
CA LYS A 810 6.47 -13.60 -3.45
C LYS A 810 6.85 -13.99 -4.88
N GLN A 811 5.90 -13.99 -5.82
CA GLN A 811 6.18 -14.24 -7.25
C GLN A 811 6.99 -13.09 -7.87
N ARG A 812 6.66 -11.83 -7.55
CA ARG A 812 7.40 -10.63 -7.98
C ARG A 812 8.86 -10.62 -7.53
N GLU A 813 9.14 -11.19 -6.37
CA GLU A 813 10.51 -11.36 -5.86
C GLU A 813 11.23 -12.59 -6.44
N ALA A 814 10.51 -13.59 -6.95
CA ALA A 814 11.10 -14.82 -7.47
C ALA A 814 11.60 -14.71 -8.93
N ASP A 815 10.96 -13.88 -9.77
CA ASP A 815 11.40 -13.62 -11.14
C ASP A 815 11.09 -12.17 -11.55
N PRO A 816 12.09 -11.27 -11.69
CA PRO A 816 11.89 -9.89 -12.12
C PRO A 816 11.46 -9.73 -13.59
N HIS A 817 11.74 -10.75 -14.42
CA HIS A 817 11.50 -10.74 -15.86
C HIS A 817 10.09 -11.23 -16.18
N ILE A 818 9.68 -12.33 -15.55
CA ILE A 818 8.33 -12.89 -15.68
C ILE A 818 7.40 -12.15 -14.71
N ASP A 819 6.75 -11.14 -15.29
CA ASP A 819 5.37 -10.78 -15.03
C ASP A 819 5.04 -9.59 -14.10
N LYS A 820 5.59 -8.42 -14.45
CA LYS A 820 5.19 -7.09 -13.89
C LYS A 820 3.67 -6.83 -13.98
N PHE A 821 2.96 -7.49 -14.88
CA PHE A 821 1.52 -7.35 -15.09
C PHE A 821 0.74 -8.28 -14.15
N ARG A 822 1.10 -9.55 -14.04
CA ARG A 822 0.53 -10.48 -13.04
C ARG A 822 0.73 -10.01 -11.61
N ALA A 823 1.87 -9.37 -11.31
CA ALA A 823 2.09 -8.74 -10.01
C ALA A 823 1.06 -7.63 -9.70
N GLN A 824 0.61 -6.86 -10.70
CA GLN A 824 -0.49 -5.89 -10.54
C GLN A 824 -1.83 -6.63 -10.41
N GLY A 825 -2.02 -7.70 -11.17
CA GLY A 825 -3.14 -8.64 -11.04
C GLY A 825 -3.22 -9.41 -9.72
N CYS A 826 -2.28 -9.24 -8.80
CA CYS A 826 -2.32 -9.81 -7.45
C CYS A 826 -2.65 -8.78 -6.36
N GLN A 827 -2.69 -7.49 -6.67
CA GLN A 827 -3.12 -6.46 -5.73
C GLN A 827 -4.63 -6.60 -5.44
N PRO A 828 -5.16 -6.12 -4.31
CA PRO A 828 -6.62 -6.04 -4.12
C PRO A 828 -7.27 -5.05 -5.11
N GLU A 829 -8.52 -5.34 -5.48
CA GLU A 829 -9.36 -4.40 -6.23
C GLU A 829 -9.69 -3.16 -5.37
N TYR A 830 -9.74 -1.99 -6.01
CA TYR A 830 -10.14 -0.77 -5.33
C TYR A 830 -11.64 -0.82 -4.96
N PRO A 831 -12.02 -0.78 -3.68
CA PRO A 831 -13.40 -0.99 -3.23
C PRO A 831 -14.35 0.18 -3.56
N GLY A 832 -13.86 1.24 -4.21
CA GLY A 832 -14.59 2.48 -4.48
C GLY A 832 -14.41 3.51 -3.36
N LEU A 833 -14.91 4.73 -3.60
CA LEU A 833 -14.73 5.90 -2.73
C LEU A 833 -15.77 6.02 -1.60
N PHE A 834 -16.62 5.02 -1.41
CA PHE A 834 -17.74 5.11 -0.48
C PHE A 834 -17.26 5.27 0.97
N ALA A 835 -16.23 4.53 1.38
CA ALA A 835 -15.73 4.58 2.75
C ALA A 835 -15.08 5.94 3.05
N GLU A 836 -14.32 6.43 2.09
CA GLU A 836 -13.60 7.70 2.10
C GLU A 836 -14.57 8.88 2.21
N TYR A 837 -15.64 8.91 1.40
CA TYR A 837 -16.66 9.95 1.55
C TYR A 837 -17.49 9.83 2.84
N ILE A 838 -17.80 8.62 3.32
CA ILE A 838 -18.48 8.45 4.62
C ILE A 838 -17.64 9.07 5.73
N GLU A 839 -16.32 8.87 5.71
CA GLU A 839 -15.44 9.44 6.72
C GLU A 839 -15.55 10.96 6.76
N LEU A 840 -15.42 11.63 5.61
CA LEU A 840 -15.56 13.09 5.53
C LEU A 840 -16.96 13.57 5.92
N PHE A 841 -17.99 12.79 5.57
CA PHE A 841 -19.37 13.07 5.94
C PHE A 841 -19.58 13.02 7.46
N VAL A 842 -19.04 12.00 8.13
CA VAL A 842 -19.12 11.86 9.59
C VAL A 842 -18.31 12.95 10.29
N GLN A 843 -17.11 13.27 9.80
CA GLN A 843 -16.31 14.39 10.31
C GLN A 843 -17.04 15.74 10.19
N PHE A 844 -17.63 16.02 9.03
CA PHE A 844 -18.45 17.21 8.82
C PHE A 844 -19.65 17.22 9.76
N GLY A 845 -20.29 16.08 10.02
CA GLY A 845 -21.36 15.96 11.00
C GLY A 845 -20.92 16.27 12.43
N TYR A 846 -19.75 15.79 12.87
CA TYR A 846 -19.22 16.11 14.20
C TYR A 846 -18.99 17.62 14.39
N LEU A 847 -18.44 18.29 13.38
CA LEU A 847 -18.21 19.74 13.42
C LEU A 847 -19.52 20.53 13.31
N SER A 848 -20.38 20.16 12.38
CA SER A 848 -21.58 20.94 12.03
C SER A 848 -22.76 20.68 12.96
N LEU A 849 -22.99 19.48 13.50
CA LEU A 849 -24.13 19.19 14.38
C LEU A 849 -23.90 19.63 15.83
N PHE A 850 -22.66 19.53 16.33
CA PHE A 850 -22.30 19.73 17.73
C PHE A 850 -21.29 20.86 17.94
N SER A 851 -21.38 21.89 17.08
CA SER A 851 -20.40 22.97 16.94
C SER A 851 -20.09 23.72 18.24
N CYS A 852 -21.09 23.90 19.11
CA CYS A 852 -20.95 24.66 20.36
C CYS A 852 -20.29 23.88 21.51
N VAL A 853 -20.12 22.55 21.37
CA VAL A 853 -19.74 21.68 22.49
C VAL A 853 -18.23 21.65 22.72
N TYR A 854 -17.45 21.62 21.63
CA TYR A 854 -16.00 21.53 21.68
C TYR A 854 -15.32 22.42 20.60
N PRO A 855 -14.76 23.58 20.99
CA PRO A 855 -14.19 24.56 20.04
C PRO A 855 -13.01 24.05 19.20
N LEU A 856 -12.19 23.14 19.75
CA LEU A 856 -11.03 22.60 19.03
C LEU A 856 -11.36 21.51 17.99
N THR A 857 -12.65 21.19 17.80
CA THR A 857 -13.09 20.16 16.84
C THR A 857 -12.52 20.39 15.44
N ALA A 858 -12.63 21.61 14.91
CA ALA A 858 -12.13 21.94 13.57
C ALA A 858 -10.60 21.81 13.45
N ALA A 859 -9.85 22.13 14.52
CA ALA A 859 -8.40 21.99 14.53
C ALA A 859 -7.95 20.52 14.49
N LEU A 860 -8.64 19.63 15.23
CA LEU A 860 -8.37 18.19 15.18
C LEU A 860 -8.73 17.60 13.81
N LEU A 861 -9.87 17.97 13.24
CA LEU A 861 -10.27 17.54 11.89
C LEU A 861 -9.29 18.03 10.81
N PHE A 862 -8.80 19.26 10.92
CA PHE A 862 -7.77 19.79 10.02
C PHE A 862 -6.49 18.95 10.07
N LEU A 863 -5.98 18.64 11.27
CA LEU A 863 -4.79 17.80 11.42
C LEU A 863 -5.00 16.39 10.84
N ASN A 864 -6.17 15.79 11.09
CA ASN A 864 -6.53 14.49 10.50
C ASN A 864 -6.50 14.54 8.97
N ASN A 865 -7.16 15.54 8.37
CA ASN A 865 -7.29 15.65 6.92
C ASN A 865 -5.96 15.96 6.21
N VAL A 866 -5.01 16.62 6.89
CA VAL A 866 -3.63 16.76 6.40
C VAL A 866 -2.96 15.39 6.26
N THR A 867 -3.18 14.48 7.21
CA THR A 867 -2.67 13.11 7.08
C THR A 867 -3.48 12.26 6.10
N GLU A 868 -4.80 12.45 6.06
CA GLU A 868 -5.75 11.72 5.21
C GLU A 868 -5.45 11.87 3.72
N ILE A 869 -5.20 13.10 3.26
CA ILE A 869 -4.81 13.39 1.86
C ILE A 869 -3.62 12.52 1.42
N ARG A 870 -2.70 12.21 2.34
CA ARG A 870 -1.48 11.45 2.06
C ARG A 870 -1.70 9.95 2.19
N THR A 871 -2.44 9.50 3.19
CA THR A 871 -2.76 8.07 3.37
C THR A 871 -3.61 7.58 2.21
N ASP A 872 -4.64 8.32 1.81
CA ASP A 872 -5.47 8.02 0.64
C ASP A 872 -4.67 7.96 -0.66
N ALA A 873 -3.80 8.95 -0.88
CA ALA A 873 -2.94 8.96 -2.06
C ALA A 873 -2.01 7.73 -2.09
N LEU A 874 -1.47 7.33 -0.94
CA LEU A 874 -0.62 6.15 -0.81
C LEU A 874 -1.42 4.85 -1.05
N LYS A 875 -2.62 4.72 -0.47
CA LYS A 875 -3.53 3.58 -0.67
C LYS A 875 -3.75 3.34 -2.17
N LEU A 876 -4.12 4.39 -2.89
CA LEU A 876 -4.41 4.32 -4.32
C LEU A 876 -3.17 4.05 -5.18
N CYS A 877 -1.99 4.54 -4.78
CA CYS A 877 -0.76 4.36 -5.55
C CYS A 877 -0.05 3.01 -5.32
N LYS A 878 -0.23 2.38 -4.15
CA LYS A 878 0.57 1.21 -3.74
C LYS A 878 -0.24 -0.01 -3.35
N LEU A 879 -1.38 0.16 -2.68
CA LEU A 879 -2.12 -0.95 -2.11
C LEU A 879 -3.12 -1.54 -3.10
N PHE A 880 -3.86 -0.69 -3.82
CA PHE A 880 -4.91 -1.15 -4.73
C PHE A 880 -4.44 -1.22 -6.18
N ARG A 881 -5.11 -2.07 -6.97
CA ARG A 881 -5.09 -1.96 -8.43
C ARG A 881 -5.71 -0.64 -8.86
N LYS A 882 -5.26 -0.14 -10.02
CA LYS A 882 -5.87 1.02 -10.66
C LYS A 882 -7.37 0.76 -10.91
N PRO A 883 -8.29 1.64 -10.48
CA PRO A 883 -9.71 1.49 -10.79
C PRO A 883 -10.04 1.93 -12.22
N PHE A 884 -11.09 1.34 -12.80
CA PHE A 884 -11.78 1.94 -13.94
C PHE A 884 -12.73 3.02 -13.43
N VAL A 885 -12.57 4.25 -13.91
CA VAL A 885 -13.38 5.38 -13.46
C VAL A 885 -14.05 6.03 -14.66
N ALA A 886 -15.38 6.14 -14.58
CA ALA A 886 -16.16 6.85 -15.60
C ALA A 886 -15.95 8.37 -15.46
N PRO A 887 -16.06 9.13 -16.57
CA PRO A 887 -16.11 10.58 -16.50
C PRO A 887 -17.24 11.03 -15.56
N ALA A 888 -16.90 11.89 -14.59
CA ALA A 888 -17.85 12.42 -13.61
C ALA A 888 -17.86 13.95 -13.69
N ALA A 889 -19.00 14.57 -13.39
CA ALA A 889 -19.16 16.03 -13.37
C ALA A 889 -19.22 16.61 -11.95
N ASN A 890 -19.44 15.77 -10.94
CA ASN A 890 -19.56 16.15 -9.53
C ASN A 890 -19.35 14.94 -8.61
N ILE A 891 -19.49 15.15 -7.30
CA ILE A 891 -19.40 14.11 -6.26
C ILE A 891 -20.66 13.24 -6.14
N GLY A 892 -21.65 13.42 -7.01
CA GLY A 892 -22.88 12.64 -7.04
C GLY A 892 -23.77 12.85 -5.83
N ILE A 893 -24.29 11.74 -5.29
CA ILE A 893 -25.24 11.72 -4.15
C ILE A 893 -24.66 12.34 -2.87
N TRP A 894 -23.33 12.40 -2.75
CA TRP A 894 -22.66 13.03 -1.63
C TRP A 894 -22.98 14.52 -1.51
N GLN A 895 -23.17 15.22 -2.64
CA GLN A 895 -23.57 16.63 -2.63
C GLN A 895 -24.89 16.82 -1.86
N THR A 896 -25.90 16.03 -2.22
CA THR A 896 -27.22 16.04 -1.56
C THR A 896 -27.12 15.62 -0.10
N ALA A 897 -26.25 14.65 0.22
CA ALA A 897 -26.03 14.20 1.59
C ALA A 897 -25.46 15.33 2.47
N PHE A 898 -24.39 16.00 2.03
CA PHE A 898 -23.78 17.10 2.77
C PHE A 898 -24.73 18.29 2.95
N GLU A 899 -25.56 18.59 1.96
CA GLU A 899 -26.61 19.62 2.06
C GLU A 899 -27.69 19.26 3.08
N ALA A 900 -28.19 18.02 3.04
CA ALA A 900 -29.15 17.53 4.03
C ALA A 900 -28.57 17.60 5.45
N LEU A 901 -27.30 17.22 5.62
CA LEU A 901 -26.61 17.33 6.91
C LEU A 901 -26.40 18.79 7.34
N GLY A 902 -26.07 19.68 6.41
CA GLY A 902 -25.98 21.12 6.64
C GLY A 902 -27.31 21.71 7.13
N PHE A 903 -28.44 21.24 6.60
CA PHE A 903 -29.77 21.62 7.08
C PHE A 903 -30.04 21.12 8.51
N VAL A 904 -29.78 19.83 8.78
CA VAL A 904 -29.95 19.25 10.14
C VAL A 904 -29.03 19.92 11.18
N SER A 905 -27.85 20.37 10.76
CA SER A 905 -26.91 21.15 11.58
C SER A 905 -27.50 22.44 12.12
N VAL A 906 -28.31 23.16 11.34
CA VAL A 906 -28.98 24.38 11.82
C VAL A 906 -29.89 24.07 13.00
N ILE A 907 -30.75 23.06 12.82
CA ILE A 907 -31.72 22.62 13.83
C ILE A 907 -30.99 22.18 15.11
N SER A 908 -29.96 21.35 14.96
CA SER A 908 -29.17 20.81 16.07
C SER A 908 -28.52 21.93 16.90
N ASN A 909 -27.86 22.90 16.26
CA ASN A 909 -27.18 23.98 16.98
C ASN A 909 -28.16 24.95 17.65
N CYS A 910 -29.27 25.31 16.99
CA CYS A 910 -30.30 26.14 17.59
C CYS A 910 -30.84 25.52 18.89
N TRP A 911 -31.06 24.21 18.89
CA TRP A 911 -31.54 23.50 20.06
C TRP A 911 -30.46 23.34 21.15
N LEU A 912 -29.21 23.08 20.78
CA LEU A 912 -28.10 23.00 21.75
C LEU A 912 -27.85 24.33 22.47
N ILE A 913 -27.99 25.46 21.77
CA ILE A 913 -27.91 26.79 22.37
C ILE A 913 -29.03 26.98 23.40
N LEU A 914 -30.27 26.55 23.07
CA LEU A 914 -31.42 26.66 23.96
C LEU A 914 -31.24 25.84 25.25
N ILE A 915 -30.65 24.65 25.17
CA ILE A 915 -30.38 23.77 26.33
C ILE A 915 -29.22 24.27 27.21
N SER A 916 -28.37 25.17 26.70
CA SER A 916 -27.20 25.64 27.45
C SER A 916 -27.59 26.15 28.85
N PRO A 917 -26.91 25.69 29.92
CA PRO A 917 -27.21 26.10 31.31
C PRO A 917 -27.21 27.62 31.50
N GLN A 918 -26.40 28.33 30.72
CA GLN A 918 -26.22 29.77 30.82
C GLN A 918 -27.36 30.54 30.13
N VAL A 919 -27.88 30.05 28.99
CA VAL A 919 -29.08 30.62 28.33
C VAL A 919 -30.32 30.35 29.18
N THR A 920 -30.41 29.15 29.74
CA THR A 920 -31.47 28.77 30.66
C THR A 920 -31.45 29.65 31.92
N GLY A 921 -30.27 29.92 32.47
CA GLY A 921 -30.09 30.87 33.58
C GLY A 921 -30.52 32.30 33.22
N TYR A 922 -30.09 32.82 32.07
CA TYR A 922 -30.51 34.15 31.59
C TYR A 922 -32.04 34.24 31.40
N CYS A 923 -32.68 33.20 30.86
CA CYS A 923 -34.14 33.18 30.68
C CYS A 923 -34.87 33.15 32.03
N GLN A 924 -34.34 32.41 33.02
CA GLN A 924 -34.88 32.37 34.38
C GLN A 924 -34.73 33.73 35.09
N GLU A 925 -33.59 34.39 34.96
CA GLU A 925 -33.32 35.72 35.55
C GLU A 925 -34.21 36.82 34.95
N ASN A 926 -34.53 36.76 33.66
CA ASN A 926 -35.33 37.77 32.97
C ASN A 926 -36.84 37.42 32.87
N GLY A 927 -37.29 36.36 33.56
CA GLY A 927 -38.70 35.94 33.53
C GLY A 927 -39.20 35.49 32.16
N VAL A 928 -38.31 35.17 31.22
CA VAL A 928 -38.66 34.69 29.88
C VAL A 928 -39.02 33.21 29.98
N SER A 929 -40.30 32.89 29.77
CA SER A 929 -40.75 31.49 29.74
C SER A 929 -40.00 30.71 28.66
N PHE A 930 -39.64 29.46 28.94
CA PHE A 930 -39.04 28.52 27.99
C PHE A 930 -39.81 28.46 26.65
N ARG A 931 -41.14 28.63 26.66
CA ARG A 931 -41.97 28.70 25.45
C ARG A 931 -41.65 29.92 24.57
N HIS A 932 -41.36 31.07 25.17
CA HIS A 932 -40.98 32.29 24.45
C HIS A 932 -39.55 32.17 23.91
N ALA A 933 -38.62 31.60 24.67
CA ALA A 933 -37.26 31.30 24.19
C ALA A 933 -37.30 30.31 23.01
N LEU A 934 -38.13 29.26 23.09
CA LEU A 934 -38.36 28.31 22.01
C LEU A 934 -38.98 28.98 20.77
N LEU A 935 -39.99 29.84 20.94
CA LEU A 935 -40.62 30.59 19.84
C LEU A 935 -39.63 31.56 19.17
N CYS A 936 -38.76 32.23 19.92
CA CYS A 936 -37.70 33.07 19.35
C CYS A 936 -36.66 32.25 18.57
N THR A 937 -36.27 31.08 19.08
CA THR A 937 -35.37 30.16 18.38
C THR A 937 -35.99 29.60 17.09
N ILE A 938 -37.28 29.23 17.13
CA ILE A 938 -38.04 28.80 15.94
C ILE A 938 -38.24 29.98 14.96
N ALA A 939 -38.41 31.21 15.45
CA ALA A 939 -38.50 32.41 14.61
C ALA A 939 -37.16 32.77 13.95
N LEU A 940 -36.02 32.43 14.57
CA LEU A 940 -34.69 32.49 13.96
C LEU A 940 -34.49 31.38 12.92
N GLU A 941 -35.22 30.27 13.03
CA GLU A 941 -35.18 29.09 12.16
C GLU A 941 -36.01 29.28 10.86
N LEU A 942 -37.19 29.90 10.97
CA LEU A 942 -38.18 30.01 9.88
C LEU A 942 -37.76 30.78 8.61
N PRO A 943 -37.00 31.89 8.66
CA PRO A 943 -36.65 32.68 7.47
C PRO A 943 -35.81 31.90 6.45
N LYS A 944 -35.07 30.87 6.90
CA LYS A 944 -34.28 29.99 6.01
C LYS A 944 -35.09 28.80 5.49
N ALA A 945 -36.02 28.26 6.26
CA ALA A 945 -36.84 27.11 5.84
C ALA A 945 -37.78 27.45 4.66
N ILE A 946 -38.23 28.71 4.56
CA ILE A 946 -39.13 29.16 3.48
C ILE A 946 -38.35 29.53 2.20
N GLY A 947 -37.05 29.86 2.31
CA GLY A 947 -36.22 30.24 1.15
C GLY A 947 -35.57 29.08 0.40
N THR A 948 -35.52 27.87 0.96
CA THR A 948 -34.95 26.66 0.32
C THR A 948 -36.00 25.71 -0.27
N LEU A 949 -37.29 25.99 -0.07
CA LEU A 949 -38.42 25.25 -0.65
C LEU A 949 -39.02 25.94 -1.90
N ALA A 950 -38.49 27.10 -2.28
CA ALA A 950 -38.77 27.81 -3.54
C ALA A 950 -37.53 27.74 -4.43
#